data_AF-A0A374UN73-F1
#
_entry.id   AF-A0A374UN73-F1
#
_cell.length_a   1.000
_cell.length_b   1.000
_cell.length_c   1.000
_cell.angle_alpha   90.00
_cell.angle_beta   90.00
_cell.angle_gamma   90.00
#
_symmetry.space_group_name_H-M   'P 1'
#
loop_
_entity.id
_entity.type
_entity.pdbx_description
1 polymer ?
#
loop_
_entity_poly.entity_id
_entity_poly.type
_entity_poly.pdbx_seq_one_letter_code
_entity_poly.pdbx_strand_id
1 'polypeptide(L)'
;MFLKRTLAVLLSATMLFGMTSLSTTAATTDTEAVSAGNYYNASYLENYASNAYNEKNLGANYTKSSTEFKVWSPEASAVKVKLYATGSDSESGAAVLGTYNLKKNSSTGMWSVTVNGDLKNTYYTYLVTVNGTTNETQDVYSKATGVNGNRSMVVDLDSTDPEGWDSDNHVLFNNAQEAVVWEVHVRDFSVSDTSGVSDDNKGKYLAFTEGGTKISSDTSANAVSTCADYLVKSGINCVQLMPVYDFGSVDETITGSATNRNWGYDPVNYNVPEGSYSSNPYDGNVRITEFKQMIQALHDRGISVVMDVVYNHTYVTEGSCFTDTVPNYYYRKTSSSVYSNGSGCGNETASDKLMYRKYMIDSILYWASEYHIDGFRFDLMGLHDITTMNQIRSSLDNLYSDGSGKKILMYGEPWTGGSSAISDGCFQSKASQLDARVGMFCDSYRDAIKGGTNDASTGFIQGNNGKTYTVVNGVKGQCFGAKAPSQTIAYADAHDNLIMWDKMVLSNGSKDWNSTSSSLTDQMKATMGLLLTSQGIVFMTAGSEFCRTKQGDHNSYKSADSINAIDWTRLKTYSETADYYKGLLKIRENYSPLKGGNFSTPTFQSSYGYVVAYTYSNNTAGEWGKVCVLVNSGTQACTIGLDGSDWTVVANGTKAGLESLGTVSGKSYSIPARSTCVLVQSSTFGNLQNAEPTYGTLKVNHVDENGDVLKSTSATYKTGTTYRALPDTTLLYDYNLVNTTGTTTGKVESGKTYTVTFTYKSSGISSGYLTVNYVNANGTKVKDSVKNKMRSGDEYSVSPATIQGYQLDTDSFPANTSGTFSGTDTTITFKYKKLNSTSTVVHYKKPSSWSDVRCYSYTDDGKNPTGEWNTATVMTSEGDGWYKCTVPASACYVMFHPTSNTAQEPGQGASGYPASGEVWINNGAITFTGTVITSHIDIATGKKIAADVVSEKTKVTSSDTYTTSAVAGKNVITPLNATGNYFAGVINVVYLYDSGEVPTTAAPTTQPTTAKPTTQPTTATVAPTQTVAPTVQPTTPAEKIWIGDVDMDGRISINDVSLLQMFISEQTTFTDKQLIAADANDDGSVDVIDATLVQMYLVYNIADGSLVGQYKYIVQPTQPTTQASTAAPTTQPTTAEPTTEPTTTPSGTYTVTFTNSLNWDGTIYCYYWTSGSQGEVAWPGTKMNFVENNDYGQAVYTLTVPSSCDSVIFTNGSSQTVDINTGSKDTDYYAKTTKTGTGYNVGTW
;
A
#
# COMPACT_ATOMS: atom_id res chain seq x y z
N MET A 1 -16.84 57.57 38.26
CA MET A 1 -18.09 57.93 37.53
C MET A 1 -17.70 58.54 36.19
N PHE A 2 -18.33 58.13 35.09
CA PHE A 2 -18.43 58.78 33.76
C PHE A 2 -17.24 59.34 32.93
N LEU A 3 -15.98 59.42 33.40
CA LEU A 3 -14.88 60.01 32.58
C LEU A 3 -13.79 59.05 32.03
N LYS A 4 -13.90 57.72 32.25
CA LYS A 4 -12.90 56.73 31.75
C LYS A 4 -13.36 55.82 30.61
N ARG A 5 -14.62 55.89 30.15
CA ARG A 5 -15.12 55.06 29.02
C ARG A 5 -15.09 55.75 27.65
N THR A 6 -15.11 57.08 27.59
CA THR A 6 -15.15 57.84 26.33
C THR A 6 -13.80 57.90 25.61
N LEU A 7 -12.69 57.96 26.35
CA LEU A 7 -11.35 58.14 25.75
C LEU A 7 -10.85 56.88 25.01
N ALA A 8 -11.21 55.68 25.50
CA ALA A 8 -10.83 54.41 24.87
C ALA A 8 -11.52 54.17 23.51
N VAL A 9 -12.74 54.69 23.34
CA VAL A 9 -13.50 54.61 22.08
C VAL A 9 -12.97 55.60 21.04
N LEU A 10 -12.40 56.73 21.49
CA LEU A 10 -11.86 57.74 20.57
C LEU A 10 -10.51 57.31 19.96
N LEU A 11 -9.62 56.70 20.74
CA LEU A 11 -8.34 56.17 20.23
C LEU A 11 -8.51 55.00 19.24
N SER A 12 -9.53 54.16 19.46
CA SER A 12 -9.81 53.01 18.57
C SER A 12 -10.45 53.43 17.24
N ALA A 13 -11.12 54.58 17.18
CA ALA A 13 -11.62 55.15 15.92
C ALA A 13 -10.52 55.73 15.02
N THR A 14 -9.43 56.26 15.60
CA THR A 14 -8.33 56.90 14.83
C THR A 14 -7.39 55.94 14.10
N MET A 15 -7.49 54.62 14.31
CA MET A 15 -6.60 53.64 13.67
C MET A 15 -7.20 52.94 12.42
N LEU A 16 -8.45 53.23 12.04
CA LEU A 16 -9.18 52.41 11.06
C LEU A 16 -9.38 53.02 9.66
N PHE A 17 -9.09 54.31 9.43
CA PHE A 17 -9.29 54.96 8.12
C PHE A 17 -8.24 56.05 7.83
N GLY A 18 -7.56 55.97 6.67
CA GLY A 18 -6.63 56.99 6.15
C GLY A 18 -5.17 56.50 6.00
N MET A 19 -4.87 55.55 5.11
CA MET A 19 -4.63 55.70 3.66
C MET A 19 -3.20 56.15 3.22
N THR A 20 -2.47 55.16 2.66
CA THR A 20 -1.67 55.20 1.41
C THR A 20 -0.31 55.94 1.27
N SER A 21 0.50 55.35 0.37
CA SER A 21 1.64 55.86 -0.43
C SER A 21 3.07 55.93 0.15
N LEU A 22 3.84 54.87 -0.15
CA LEU A 22 5.18 54.88 -0.78
C LEU A 22 6.33 55.76 -0.21
N SER A 23 7.31 55.10 0.42
CA SER A 23 8.72 55.13 -0.01
C SER A 23 9.56 53.98 0.59
N THR A 24 10.63 53.57 -0.11
CA THR A 24 11.66 52.63 0.37
C THR A 24 12.53 53.28 1.50
N THR A 25 13.43 52.62 2.25
CA THR A 25 14.37 51.50 1.93
C THR A 25 14.99 50.91 3.24
N ALA A 26 15.80 49.83 3.12
CA ALA A 26 16.87 49.37 4.04
C ALA A 26 16.55 48.48 5.27
N ALA A 27 16.64 47.16 5.07
CA ALA A 27 17.59 46.18 5.65
C ALA A 27 17.98 46.13 7.16
N THR A 28 18.10 44.88 7.66
CA THR A 28 18.96 44.34 8.76
C THR A 28 18.76 44.87 10.20
N THR A 29 18.88 44.09 11.28
CA THR A 29 18.98 42.62 11.54
C THR A 29 18.56 42.37 13.01
N ASP A 30 18.15 41.13 13.34
CA ASP A 30 18.65 40.32 14.47
C ASP A 30 17.65 39.20 14.85
N THR A 31 18.15 38.11 15.43
CA THR A 31 17.42 36.85 15.64
C THR A 31 17.41 36.42 17.10
N GLU A 32 16.21 36.07 17.62
CA GLU A 32 16.07 35.10 18.71
C GLU A 32 15.46 33.79 18.19
N ALA A 33 15.78 32.67 18.85
CA ALA A 33 15.65 31.34 18.27
C ALA A 33 14.25 30.72 18.38
N VAL A 34 13.90 29.89 17.39
CA VAL A 34 12.74 28.97 17.41
C VAL A 34 13.20 27.57 16.99
N SER A 35 12.64 26.54 17.61
CA SER A 35 13.05 25.14 17.49
C SER A 35 12.64 24.47 16.18
N ALA A 36 13.54 23.63 15.63
CA ALA A 36 13.24 22.42 14.85
C ALA A 36 12.05 22.49 13.86
N GLY A 37 12.11 23.38 12.86
CA GLY A 37 11.06 23.47 11.85
C GLY A 37 11.35 24.45 10.71
N ASN A 38 12.13 24.01 9.71
CA ASN A 38 12.25 24.65 8.39
C ASN A 38 11.84 23.61 7.33
N TYR A 39 10.62 23.60 6.77
CA TYR A 39 9.67 24.70 6.54
C TYR A 39 10.15 25.78 5.57
N TYR A 40 11.22 25.50 4.82
CA TYR A 40 11.47 26.20 3.56
C TYR A 40 10.24 26.02 2.64
N ASN A 41 9.62 27.15 2.29
CA ASN A 41 8.41 27.34 1.48
C ASN A 41 7.05 26.82 1.99
N ALA A 42 6.94 25.96 3.01
CA ALA A 42 5.63 25.44 3.42
C ALA A 42 4.64 26.51 3.96
N SER A 43 5.10 27.58 4.62
CA SER A 43 4.24 28.73 5.01
C SER A 43 3.83 29.61 3.83
N TYR A 44 4.63 29.63 2.75
CA TYR A 44 4.30 30.30 1.49
C TYR A 44 3.25 29.50 0.72
N LEU A 45 3.41 28.18 0.65
CA LEU A 45 2.43 27.29 0.03
C LEU A 45 1.08 27.32 0.76
N GLU A 46 1.06 27.31 2.09
CA GLU A 46 -0.19 27.47 2.86
C GLU A 46 -0.86 28.84 2.67
N ASN A 47 -0.11 29.91 2.40
CA ASN A 47 -0.70 31.21 2.04
C ASN A 47 -1.46 31.12 0.70
N TYR A 48 -0.83 30.58 -0.35
CA TYR A 48 -1.51 30.31 -1.63
C TYR A 48 -2.69 29.34 -1.47
N ALA A 49 -2.53 28.29 -0.65
CA ALA A 49 -3.57 27.33 -0.34
C ALA A 49 -4.78 27.99 0.34
N SER A 50 -4.56 28.95 1.25
CA SER A 50 -5.66 29.66 1.93
C SER A 50 -6.54 30.46 0.97
N ASN A 51 -5.95 31.04 -0.09
CA ASN A 51 -6.69 31.70 -1.16
C ASN A 51 -7.35 30.68 -2.11
N ALA A 52 -6.65 29.59 -2.45
CA ALA A 52 -7.14 28.54 -3.35
C ALA A 52 -8.18 27.60 -2.74
N TYR A 53 -8.31 27.52 -1.41
CA TYR A 53 -9.25 26.63 -0.72
C TYR A 53 -10.71 26.85 -1.15
N ASN A 54 -11.05 28.09 -1.50
CA ASN A 54 -12.38 28.50 -1.93
C ASN A 54 -12.60 28.39 -3.46
N GLU A 55 -11.57 28.00 -4.23
CA GLU A 55 -11.71 27.69 -5.64
C GLU A 55 -12.56 26.42 -5.81
N LYS A 56 -13.39 26.43 -6.85
CA LYS A 56 -14.23 25.30 -7.27
C LYS A 56 -13.79 24.81 -8.64
N ASN A 57 -14.34 23.68 -9.06
CA ASN A 57 -14.19 23.16 -10.41
C ASN A 57 -12.72 22.88 -10.76
N LEU A 58 -11.98 22.22 -9.86
CA LEU A 58 -10.65 21.69 -10.18
C LEU A 58 -10.79 20.41 -11.01
N GLY A 59 -9.80 20.12 -11.85
CA GLY A 59 -9.85 19.06 -12.85
C GLY A 59 -10.26 19.58 -14.24
N ALA A 60 -10.66 18.66 -15.11
CA ALA A 60 -11.34 18.98 -16.38
C ALA A 60 -12.85 19.13 -16.19
N ASN A 61 -13.38 20.30 -16.58
CA ASN A 61 -14.79 20.64 -16.50
C ASN A 61 -15.37 20.67 -17.91
N TYR A 62 -15.97 19.56 -18.32
CA TYR A 62 -16.50 19.38 -19.66
C TYR A 62 -17.81 20.15 -19.89
N THR A 63 -17.94 20.73 -21.08
CA THR A 63 -19.22 21.05 -21.72
C THR A 63 -19.09 20.73 -23.21
N LYS A 64 -20.20 20.45 -23.89
CA LYS A 64 -20.21 20.15 -25.34
C LYS A 64 -19.63 21.24 -26.25
N SER A 65 -19.53 22.49 -25.76
CA SER A 65 -18.90 23.60 -26.48
C SER A 65 -17.42 23.81 -26.16
N SER A 66 -16.95 23.34 -25.01
CA SER A 66 -15.61 23.64 -24.48
C SER A 66 -15.33 22.90 -23.17
N THR A 67 -14.08 22.54 -22.90
CA THR A 67 -13.62 22.06 -21.57
C THR A 67 -12.76 23.12 -20.89
N GLU A 68 -13.02 23.42 -19.62
CA GLU A 68 -12.11 24.20 -18.76
C GLU A 68 -11.25 23.26 -17.90
N PHE A 69 -9.95 23.29 -18.11
CA PHE A 69 -8.96 22.58 -17.30
C PHE A 69 -8.46 23.51 -16.19
N LYS A 70 -8.50 23.07 -14.93
CA LYS A 70 -8.05 23.84 -13.75
C LYS A 70 -7.21 22.99 -12.80
N VAL A 71 -5.95 23.38 -12.60
CA VAL A 71 -5.00 22.67 -11.72
C VAL A 71 -4.27 23.64 -10.79
N TRP A 72 -4.05 23.26 -9.53
CA TRP A 72 -3.34 24.09 -8.55
C TRP A 72 -1.84 23.78 -8.59
N SER A 73 -1.01 24.75 -8.97
CA SER A 73 0.46 24.61 -8.93
C SER A 73 1.12 25.98 -8.65
N PRO A 74 1.20 26.39 -7.37
CA PRO A 74 1.62 27.73 -6.99
C PRO A 74 3.09 28.03 -7.29
N GLU A 75 3.97 27.01 -7.34
CA GLU A 75 5.40 27.18 -7.65
C GLU A 75 5.74 27.06 -9.12
N ALA A 76 4.87 26.50 -9.97
CA ALA A 76 5.18 26.34 -11.39
C ALA A 76 5.47 27.68 -12.09
N SER A 77 6.39 27.65 -13.05
CA SER A 77 6.69 28.76 -13.97
C SER A 77 5.91 28.66 -15.27
N ALA A 78 5.51 27.44 -15.67
CA ALA A 78 4.60 27.16 -16.77
C ALA A 78 3.77 25.90 -16.46
N VAL A 79 2.51 25.87 -16.91
CA VAL A 79 1.70 24.65 -17.00
C VAL A 79 1.04 24.58 -18.37
N LYS A 80 0.95 23.38 -18.94
CA LYS A 80 0.26 23.10 -20.21
C LYS A 80 -0.62 21.87 -20.06
N VAL A 81 -1.73 21.80 -20.79
CA VAL A 81 -2.49 20.57 -21.00
C VAL A 81 -2.11 19.98 -22.36
N LYS A 82 -1.85 18.67 -22.42
CA LYS A 82 -1.48 17.93 -23.62
C LYS A 82 -2.57 16.90 -23.89
N LEU A 83 -3.19 16.94 -25.07
CA LEU A 83 -4.34 16.12 -25.45
C LEU A 83 -3.91 14.94 -26.33
N TYR A 84 -4.62 13.82 -26.18
CA TYR A 84 -4.32 12.53 -26.79
C TYR A 84 -5.56 11.83 -27.32
N ALA A 85 -5.37 11.00 -28.35
CA ALA A 85 -6.40 10.15 -28.92
C ALA A 85 -6.71 8.88 -28.09
N THR A 86 -5.75 8.43 -27.27
CA THR A 86 -5.75 7.12 -26.59
C THR A 86 -5.21 7.23 -25.15
N GLY A 87 -5.58 6.25 -24.30
CA GLY A 87 -5.15 6.18 -22.91
C GLY A 87 -3.64 5.91 -22.74
N SER A 88 -3.04 5.26 -23.73
CA SER A 88 -1.63 4.84 -23.76
C SER A 88 -1.04 4.95 -25.17
N ASP A 89 0.28 4.82 -25.29
CA ASP A 89 0.98 4.82 -26.59
C ASP A 89 1.10 3.42 -27.23
N SER A 90 0.59 2.37 -26.57
CA SER A 90 0.50 1.01 -27.10
C SER A 90 -0.83 0.73 -27.81
N GLU A 91 -1.80 1.63 -27.74
CA GLU A 91 -3.09 1.54 -28.44
C GLU A 91 -2.98 1.89 -29.93
N SER A 92 -3.80 1.21 -30.75
CA SER A 92 -3.92 1.55 -32.18
C SER A 92 -4.52 2.94 -32.35
N GLY A 93 -3.91 3.77 -33.19
CA GLY A 93 -4.33 5.17 -33.39
C GLY A 93 -3.79 6.17 -32.34
N ALA A 94 -2.88 5.75 -31.45
CA ALA A 94 -2.25 6.64 -30.49
C ALA A 94 -1.60 7.87 -31.16
N ALA A 95 -2.03 9.06 -30.74
CA ALA A 95 -1.60 10.34 -31.31
C ALA A 95 -1.75 11.49 -30.30
N VAL A 96 -0.86 12.47 -30.38
CA VAL A 96 -1.01 13.77 -29.68
C VAL A 96 -1.91 14.67 -30.53
N LEU A 97 -3.03 15.12 -29.96
CA LEU A 97 -4.02 15.96 -30.64
C LEU A 97 -3.72 17.46 -30.50
N GLY A 98 -2.97 17.87 -29.48
CA GLY A 98 -2.53 19.25 -29.31
C GLY A 98 -2.04 19.57 -27.90
N THR A 99 -1.38 20.73 -27.73
CA THR A 99 -0.85 21.17 -26.42
C THR A 99 -1.17 22.64 -26.20
N TYR A 100 -1.79 22.97 -25.07
CA TYR A 100 -2.32 24.31 -24.76
C TYR A 100 -1.72 24.84 -23.47
N ASN A 101 -1.20 26.08 -23.49
CA ASN A 101 -0.64 26.72 -22.30
C ASN A 101 -1.76 27.20 -21.37
N LEU A 102 -1.66 26.91 -20.07
CA LEU A 102 -2.55 27.45 -19.05
C LEU A 102 -2.08 28.84 -18.60
N LYS A 103 -2.99 29.60 -17.99
CA LYS A 103 -2.72 30.92 -17.39
C LYS A 103 -2.75 30.83 -15.87
N LYS A 104 -1.73 31.36 -15.20
CA LYS A 104 -1.64 31.40 -13.74
C LYS A 104 -2.46 32.56 -13.16
N ASN A 105 -3.31 32.27 -12.18
CA ASN A 105 -3.84 33.24 -11.24
C ASN A 105 -2.77 33.46 -10.14
N SER A 106 -2.21 34.67 -10.06
CA SER A 106 -1.13 34.99 -9.13
C SER A 106 -1.56 35.17 -7.67
N SER A 107 -2.86 35.19 -7.34
CA SER A 107 -3.31 35.24 -5.93
C SER A 107 -3.63 33.86 -5.34
N THR A 108 -4.07 32.90 -6.16
CA THR A 108 -4.41 31.53 -5.71
C THR A 108 -3.37 30.48 -6.12
N GLY A 109 -2.54 30.74 -7.14
CA GLY A 109 -1.64 29.73 -7.69
C GLY A 109 -2.34 28.70 -8.60
N MET A 110 -3.63 28.88 -8.86
CA MET A 110 -4.37 28.12 -9.86
C MET A 110 -3.86 28.42 -11.27
N TRP A 111 -3.84 27.39 -12.10
CA TRP A 111 -3.65 27.48 -13.55
C TRP A 111 -4.95 27.10 -14.25
N SER A 112 -5.31 27.81 -15.31
CA SER A 112 -6.52 27.47 -16.09
C SER A 112 -6.37 27.68 -17.61
N VAL A 113 -7.11 26.87 -18.39
CA VAL A 113 -7.37 27.13 -19.81
C VAL A 113 -8.74 26.57 -20.22
N THR A 114 -9.48 27.33 -21.02
CA THR A 114 -10.66 26.84 -21.73
C THR A 114 -10.25 26.47 -23.16
N VAL A 115 -10.47 25.21 -23.54
CA VAL A 115 -10.28 24.75 -24.92
C VAL A 115 -11.66 24.58 -25.56
N ASN A 116 -11.87 25.24 -26.71
CA ASN A 116 -13.15 25.22 -27.42
C ASN A 116 -13.28 23.98 -28.30
N GLY A 117 -14.50 23.44 -28.39
CA GLY A 117 -14.82 22.20 -29.07
C GLY A 117 -15.38 21.15 -28.11
N ASP A 118 -16.04 20.13 -28.68
CA ASP A 118 -16.45 18.94 -27.95
C ASP A 118 -15.20 18.06 -27.73
N LEU A 119 -14.70 18.02 -26.49
CA LEU A 119 -13.54 17.21 -26.10
C LEU A 119 -13.94 15.93 -25.36
N LYS A 120 -15.22 15.52 -25.41
CA LYS A 120 -15.67 14.27 -24.81
C LYS A 120 -14.80 13.09 -25.27
N ASN A 121 -14.44 12.22 -24.34
CA ASN A 121 -13.58 11.06 -24.53
C ASN A 121 -12.14 11.38 -25.00
N THR A 122 -11.70 12.64 -24.93
CA THR A 122 -10.30 13.01 -25.20
C THR A 122 -9.44 12.75 -23.97
N TYR A 123 -8.30 12.08 -24.15
CA TYR A 123 -7.33 11.83 -23.07
C TYR A 123 -6.39 13.02 -22.88
N TYR A 124 -5.88 13.23 -21.67
CA TYR A 124 -4.99 14.36 -21.36
C TYR A 124 -4.01 14.10 -20.21
N THR A 125 -2.94 14.91 -20.21
CA THR A 125 -1.98 15.08 -19.11
C THR A 125 -1.67 16.57 -18.92
N TYR A 126 -1.10 16.93 -17.77
CA TYR A 126 -0.43 18.21 -17.59
C TYR A 126 1.08 18.09 -17.80
N LEU A 127 1.66 19.10 -18.44
CA LEU A 127 3.09 19.38 -18.41
C LEU A 127 3.31 20.49 -17.39
N VAL A 128 3.92 20.17 -16.24
CA VAL A 128 4.09 21.10 -15.11
C VAL A 128 5.57 21.43 -14.96
N THR A 129 5.93 22.71 -15.15
CA THR A 129 7.33 23.17 -15.05
C THR A 129 7.60 23.83 -13.70
N VAL A 130 8.31 23.16 -12.80
CA VAL A 130 8.73 23.67 -11.48
C VAL A 130 10.26 23.69 -11.41
N ASN A 131 10.84 24.82 -10.97
CA ASN A 131 12.29 25.01 -10.79
C ASN A 131 13.17 24.66 -12.02
N GLY A 132 12.59 24.67 -13.23
CA GLY A 132 13.27 24.37 -14.50
C GLY A 132 13.03 22.95 -15.02
N THR A 133 12.74 22.00 -14.13
CA THR A 133 12.29 20.65 -14.50
C THR A 133 10.86 20.70 -15.02
N THR A 134 10.49 19.86 -16.00
CA THR A 134 9.11 19.71 -16.46
C THR A 134 8.71 18.25 -16.36
N ASN A 135 7.71 17.96 -15.52
CA ASN A 135 7.16 16.62 -15.37
C ASN A 135 5.87 16.52 -16.21
N GLU A 136 5.58 15.34 -16.74
CA GLU A 136 4.32 15.03 -17.41
C GLU A 136 3.52 14.09 -16.52
N THR A 137 2.31 14.48 -16.13
CA THR A 137 1.53 13.77 -15.11
C THR A 137 0.03 13.89 -15.36
N GLN A 138 -0.75 12.95 -14.83
CA GLN A 138 -2.21 12.97 -14.90
C GLN A 138 -2.84 13.96 -13.89
N ASP A 139 -4.09 14.35 -14.12
CA ASP A 139 -4.80 15.29 -13.26
C ASP A 139 -5.03 14.70 -11.86
N VAL A 140 -4.67 15.45 -10.82
CA VAL A 140 -4.99 15.14 -9.41
C VAL A 140 -6.50 14.93 -9.22
N TYR A 141 -7.33 15.67 -9.95
CA TYR A 141 -8.79 15.57 -9.97
C TYR A 141 -9.30 14.75 -11.18
N SER A 142 -8.54 13.74 -11.64
CA SER A 142 -8.99 12.79 -12.68
C SER A 142 -10.31 12.14 -12.28
N LYS A 143 -11.33 12.23 -13.16
CA LYS A 143 -12.65 11.59 -12.99
C LYS A 143 -12.81 10.31 -13.82
N ALA A 144 -12.01 10.20 -14.87
CA ALA A 144 -11.87 9.05 -15.75
C ALA A 144 -10.39 8.96 -16.19
N THR A 145 -9.92 7.76 -16.48
CA THR A 145 -8.60 7.46 -17.04
C THR A 145 -8.71 6.44 -18.17
N GLY A 146 -7.67 6.37 -19.01
CA GLY A 146 -7.43 5.22 -19.88
C GLY A 146 -6.72 4.09 -19.14
N VAL A 147 -6.27 3.08 -19.89
CA VAL A 147 -5.64 1.87 -19.33
C VAL A 147 -4.43 2.17 -18.43
N ASN A 148 -4.34 1.47 -17.30
CA ASN A 148 -3.34 1.61 -16.24
C ASN A 148 -3.21 3.05 -15.66
N GLY A 149 -4.28 3.87 -15.71
CA GLY A 149 -4.36 5.15 -14.99
C GLY A 149 -3.47 6.30 -15.48
N ASN A 150 -2.60 6.08 -16.47
CA ASN A 150 -1.51 6.99 -16.86
C ASN A 150 -1.95 8.26 -17.61
N ARG A 151 -3.18 8.31 -18.12
CA ARG A 151 -3.77 9.50 -18.76
C ARG A 151 -5.18 9.72 -18.26
N SER A 152 -5.45 10.93 -17.80
CA SER A 152 -6.80 11.40 -17.50
C SER A 152 -7.65 11.44 -18.76
N MET A 153 -8.97 11.41 -18.60
CA MET A 153 -9.94 11.45 -19.70
C MET A 153 -10.99 12.52 -19.43
N VAL A 154 -11.34 13.30 -20.46
CA VAL A 154 -12.43 14.27 -20.41
C VAL A 154 -13.76 13.51 -20.53
N VAL A 155 -14.44 13.33 -19.41
CA VAL A 155 -15.69 12.55 -19.30
C VAL A 155 -16.93 13.43 -19.17
N ASP A 156 -18.01 12.94 -19.77
CA ASP A 156 -19.37 13.51 -19.75
C ASP A 156 -20.21 12.64 -18.80
N LEU A 157 -20.16 12.95 -17.50
CA LEU A 157 -20.57 12.04 -16.42
C LEU A 157 -22.04 11.60 -16.50
N ASP A 158 -22.95 12.52 -16.80
CA ASP A 158 -24.38 12.28 -17.08
C ASP A 158 -24.62 11.19 -18.17
N SER A 159 -23.63 10.93 -19.02
CA SER A 159 -23.72 9.92 -20.09
C SER A 159 -23.15 8.54 -19.73
N THR A 160 -22.60 8.40 -18.53
CA THR A 160 -22.19 7.11 -17.92
C THR A 160 -23.28 6.53 -17.01
N ASP A 161 -24.40 7.24 -16.87
CA ASP A 161 -25.53 6.84 -16.04
C ASP A 161 -26.23 5.59 -16.62
N PRO A 162 -26.36 4.49 -15.86
CA PRO A 162 -27.16 3.34 -16.29
C PRO A 162 -28.66 3.64 -16.28
N GLU A 163 -29.45 2.77 -16.93
CA GLU A 163 -30.89 2.99 -17.11
C GLU A 163 -31.64 3.18 -15.77
N GLY A 164 -32.07 4.41 -15.54
CA GLY A 164 -32.76 4.83 -14.34
C GLY A 164 -31.85 5.12 -13.13
N TRP A 165 -30.60 5.53 -13.33
CA TRP A 165 -29.73 6.07 -12.27
C TRP A 165 -30.34 7.31 -11.60
N ASP A 166 -31.08 8.13 -12.36
CA ASP A 166 -31.93 9.24 -11.87
C ASP A 166 -33.02 8.82 -10.87
N SER A 167 -33.35 7.53 -10.83
CA SER A 167 -34.29 6.90 -9.90
C SER A 167 -33.61 6.11 -8.78
N ASP A 168 -32.29 5.96 -8.82
CA ASP A 168 -31.53 5.30 -7.76
C ASP A 168 -31.47 6.18 -6.50
N ASN A 169 -31.39 5.55 -5.33
CA ASN A 169 -31.43 6.24 -4.03
C ASN A 169 -30.57 5.47 -3.02
N HIS A 170 -29.69 6.20 -2.33
CA HIS A 170 -28.91 5.76 -1.17
C HIS A 170 -29.68 4.85 -0.19
N VAL A 171 -29.09 3.74 0.26
CA VAL A 171 -29.70 2.80 1.22
C VAL A 171 -29.23 3.12 2.65
N LEU A 172 -29.87 4.11 3.26
CA LEU A 172 -29.41 4.70 4.52
C LEU A 172 -30.18 4.24 5.77
N PHE A 173 -29.43 3.78 6.76
CA PHE A 173 -29.91 3.43 8.11
C PHE A 173 -30.48 4.64 8.88
N ASN A 174 -31.25 4.38 9.94
CA ASN A 174 -31.67 5.45 10.88
C ASN A 174 -30.66 5.61 12.03
N ASN A 175 -30.05 4.51 12.46
CA ASN A 175 -28.93 4.44 13.39
C ASN A 175 -27.81 3.63 12.73
N ALA A 176 -26.56 4.09 12.77
CA ALA A 176 -25.44 3.39 12.11
C ALA A 176 -25.25 1.93 12.59
N GLN A 177 -25.67 1.64 13.82
CA GLN A 177 -25.65 0.33 14.46
C GLN A 177 -26.65 -0.68 13.85
N GLU A 178 -27.59 -0.23 13.00
CA GLU A 178 -28.44 -1.09 12.17
C GLU A 178 -27.62 -1.80 11.07
N ALA A 179 -26.50 -1.21 10.65
CA ALA A 179 -25.61 -1.82 9.67
C ALA A 179 -24.91 -3.07 10.23
N VAL A 180 -24.92 -4.12 9.43
CA VAL A 180 -24.05 -5.29 9.59
C VAL A 180 -23.20 -5.39 8.34
N VAL A 181 -21.95 -4.95 8.46
CA VAL A 181 -21.00 -4.81 7.38
C VAL A 181 -20.38 -6.16 7.02
N TRP A 182 -20.48 -6.51 5.73
CA TRP A 182 -19.85 -7.68 5.12
C TRP A 182 -18.77 -7.19 4.15
N GLU A 183 -17.50 -7.34 4.53
CA GLU A 183 -16.36 -6.79 3.76
C GLU A 183 -15.93 -7.74 2.65
N VAL A 184 -15.90 -7.25 1.40
CA VAL A 184 -15.58 -8.05 0.22
C VAL A 184 -14.70 -7.28 -0.78
N HIS A 185 -13.84 -8.02 -1.46
CA HIS A 185 -13.09 -7.57 -2.63
C HIS A 185 -13.85 -7.93 -3.91
N VAL A 186 -13.97 -6.99 -4.86
CA VAL A 186 -14.76 -7.16 -6.10
C VAL A 186 -14.35 -8.43 -6.86
N ARG A 187 -13.06 -8.73 -6.91
CA ARG A 187 -12.55 -9.96 -7.53
C ARG A 187 -12.95 -11.22 -6.75
N ASP A 188 -12.68 -11.25 -5.45
CA ASP A 188 -12.85 -12.42 -4.58
C ASP A 188 -14.31 -12.91 -4.55
N PHE A 189 -15.27 -11.98 -4.68
CA PHE A 189 -16.71 -12.22 -4.65
C PHE A 189 -17.19 -13.28 -5.67
N SER A 190 -16.60 -13.28 -6.88
CA SER A 190 -17.14 -14.05 -8.01
C SER A 190 -16.11 -14.81 -8.86
N VAL A 191 -14.81 -14.51 -8.73
CA VAL A 191 -13.76 -15.13 -9.58
C VAL A 191 -13.66 -16.66 -9.45
N SER A 192 -14.10 -17.24 -8.33
CA SER A 192 -14.19 -18.69 -8.17
C SER A 192 -15.22 -19.30 -9.13
N ASP A 193 -14.87 -20.37 -9.84
CA ASP A 193 -15.81 -21.16 -10.65
C ASP A 193 -17.03 -21.67 -9.86
N THR A 194 -16.93 -21.71 -8.52
CA THR A 194 -18.00 -22.10 -7.61
C THR A 194 -19.12 -21.05 -7.50
N SER A 195 -18.88 -19.80 -7.92
CA SER A 195 -19.82 -18.67 -7.77
C SER A 195 -21.08 -18.80 -8.65
N GLY A 196 -20.98 -19.45 -9.81
CA GLY A 196 -22.07 -19.48 -10.80
C GLY A 196 -22.36 -18.14 -11.47
N VAL A 197 -21.46 -17.15 -11.34
CA VAL A 197 -21.42 -15.93 -12.17
C VAL A 197 -20.88 -16.30 -13.56
N SER A 198 -21.36 -15.62 -14.62
CA SER A 198 -20.90 -15.89 -15.98
C SER A 198 -19.41 -15.57 -16.19
N ASP A 199 -18.74 -16.32 -17.08
CA ASP A 199 -17.28 -16.20 -17.32
C ASP A 199 -16.86 -14.78 -17.71
N ASP A 200 -17.68 -14.04 -18.47
CA ASP A 200 -17.42 -12.65 -18.89
C ASP A 200 -17.34 -11.69 -17.68
N ASN A 201 -18.02 -12.00 -16.58
CA ASN A 201 -18.17 -11.14 -15.40
C ASN A 201 -17.40 -11.63 -14.15
N LYS A 202 -16.69 -12.76 -14.22
CA LYS A 202 -15.95 -13.31 -13.07
C LYS A 202 -14.88 -12.33 -12.58
N GLY A 203 -15.04 -11.88 -11.33
CA GLY A 203 -14.19 -10.89 -10.68
C GLY A 203 -14.36 -9.45 -11.18
N LYS A 204 -15.47 -9.13 -11.86
CA LYS A 204 -15.82 -7.81 -12.40
C LYS A 204 -16.95 -7.13 -11.63
N TYR A 205 -17.11 -5.82 -11.78
CA TYR A 205 -18.24 -5.07 -11.19
C TYR A 205 -19.61 -5.68 -11.55
N LEU A 206 -19.77 -6.11 -12.80
CA LEU A 206 -21.02 -6.71 -13.29
C LEU A 206 -21.42 -8.02 -12.57
N ALA A 207 -20.52 -8.68 -11.85
CA ALA A 207 -20.86 -9.85 -11.03
C ALA A 207 -21.91 -9.56 -9.93
N PHE A 208 -21.99 -8.31 -9.46
CA PHE A 208 -22.97 -7.87 -8.47
C PHE A 208 -24.36 -7.65 -9.09
N THR A 209 -24.43 -7.45 -10.40
CA THR A 209 -25.68 -7.31 -11.14
C THR A 209 -26.38 -8.67 -11.34
N GLU A 210 -25.60 -9.75 -11.53
CA GLU A 210 -26.13 -11.06 -11.86
C GLU A 210 -27.11 -11.60 -10.80
N GLY A 211 -28.24 -12.10 -11.29
CA GLY A 211 -29.38 -12.52 -10.48
C GLY A 211 -29.66 -14.01 -10.58
N GLY A 212 -30.02 -14.64 -9.46
CA GLY A 212 -30.29 -16.07 -9.42
C GLY A 212 -29.06 -16.98 -9.55
N THR A 213 -27.86 -16.45 -9.30
CA THR A 213 -26.61 -17.23 -9.24
C THR A 213 -26.66 -18.28 -8.14
N LYS A 214 -25.98 -19.41 -8.37
CA LYS A 214 -25.96 -20.59 -7.49
C LYS A 214 -24.60 -21.29 -7.55
N ILE A 215 -24.34 -22.15 -6.57
CA ILE A 215 -23.15 -23.01 -6.59
C ILE A 215 -23.15 -23.82 -7.89
N SER A 216 -22.15 -23.62 -8.75
CA SER A 216 -22.13 -24.15 -10.13
C SER A 216 -22.19 -25.68 -10.23
N SER A 217 -21.72 -26.39 -9.21
CA SER A 217 -21.82 -27.85 -9.08
C SER A 217 -23.19 -28.36 -8.56
N ASP A 218 -24.16 -27.46 -8.35
CA ASP A 218 -25.48 -27.79 -7.82
C ASP A 218 -26.61 -27.59 -8.85
N THR A 219 -26.98 -28.70 -9.49
CA THR A 219 -28.12 -28.76 -10.42
C THR A 219 -29.45 -29.09 -9.74
N SER A 220 -29.51 -29.13 -8.40
CA SER A 220 -30.73 -29.53 -7.67
C SER A 220 -31.79 -28.41 -7.64
N ALA A 221 -33.04 -28.80 -7.42
CA ALA A 221 -34.14 -27.84 -7.25
C ALA A 221 -33.92 -26.88 -6.05
N ASN A 222 -33.19 -27.33 -5.03
CA ASN A 222 -32.86 -26.58 -3.82
C ASN A 222 -31.45 -25.97 -3.86
N ALA A 223 -30.85 -25.86 -5.06
CA ALA A 223 -29.47 -25.43 -5.23
C ALA A 223 -29.19 -24.07 -4.56
N VAL A 224 -28.13 -24.03 -3.76
CA VAL A 224 -27.80 -22.91 -2.86
C VAL A 224 -27.38 -21.68 -3.67
N SER A 225 -27.98 -20.53 -3.36
CA SER A 225 -27.62 -19.25 -3.97
C SER A 225 -26.27 -18.72 -3.49
N THR A 226 -25.64 -17.94 -4.36
CA THR A 226 -24.35 -17.29 -4.19
C THR A 226 -24.48 -15.79 -4.40
N CYS A 227 -23.38 -15.05 -4.24
CA CYS A 227 -23.23 -13.65 -4.64
C CYS A 227 -24.41 -12.78 -4.15
N ALA A 228 -24.98 -11.92 -5.00
CA ALA A 228 -25.99 -10.94 -4.59
C ALA A 228 -27.32 -11.60 -4.11
N ASP A 229 -27.71 -12.74 -4.70
CA ASP A 229 -28.88 -13.52 -4.27
C ASP A 229 -28.66 -14.19 -2.89
N TYR A 230 -27.41 -14.45 -2.50
CA TYR A 230 -27.07 -14.93 -1.17
C TYR A 230 -27.22 -13.83 -0.11
N LEU A 231 -26.69 -12.62 -0.36
CA LEU A 231 -26.75 -11.50 0.60
C LEU A 231 -28.18 -11.19 1.05
N VAL A 232 -29.12 -11.12 0.09
CA VAL A 232 -30.56 -10.91 0.35
C VAL A 232 -31.16 -12.05 1.18
N LYS A 233 -30.70 -13.29 0.99
CA LYS A 233 -31.21 -14.50 1.66
C LYS A 233 -30.57 -14.76 3.02
N SER A 234 -29.37 -14.28 3.29
CA SER A 234 -28.72 -14.33 4.60
C SER A 234 -29.21 -13.21 5.51
N GLY A 235 -29.60 -12.06 4.94
CA GLY A 235 -30.03 -10.87 5.68
C GLY A 235 -28.93 -9.84 5.90
N ILE A 236 -27.83 -9.92 5.14
CA ILE A 236 -26.80 -8.89 5.08
C ILE A 236 -27.41 -7.62 4.49
N ASN A 237 -27.18 -6.47 5.14
CA ASN A 237 -27.77 -5.18 4.76
C ASN A 237 -26.73 -4.11 4.38
N CYS A 238 -25.43 -4.37 4.59
CA CYS A 238 -24.35 -3.46 4.24
C CYS A 238 -23.16 -4.25 3.69
N VAL A 239 -22.69 -3.89 2.50
CA VAL A 239 -21.43 -4.39 1.93
C VAL A 239 -20.37 -3.30 2.11
N GLN A 240 -19.19 -3.67 2.61
CA GLN A 240 -17.99 -2.85 2.42
C GLN A 240 -17.23 -3.42 1.23
N LEU A 241 -17.05 -2.59 0.20
CA LEU A 241 -16.10 -2.87 -0.86
C LEU A 241 -14.70 -2.47 -0.37
N MET A 242 -13.75 -3.41 -0.43
CA MET A 242 -12.31 -3.10 -0.44
C MET A 242 -11.98 -2.16 -1.62
N PRO A 243 -10.78 -1.55 -1.70
CA PRO A 243 -10.46 -0.51 -2.68
C PRO A 243 -10.96 -0.74 -4.11
N VAL A 244 -11.69 0.28 -4.60
CA VAL A 244 -12.35 0.30 -5.92
C VAL A 244 -12.05 1.58 -6.72
N TYR A 245 -11.17 2.45 -6.24
CA TYR A 245 -10.52 3.48 -7.05
C TYR A 245 -9.30 2.87 -7.80
N ASP A 246 -8.82 3.54 -8.84
CA ASP A 246 -7.67 3.20 -9.70
C ASP A 246 -6.32 3.08 -8.93
N PHE A 247 -5.73 1.87 -8.94
CA PHE A 247 -4.50 1.51 -8.20
C PHE A 247 -3.41 0.86 -9.07
N GLY A 248 -2.14 0.97 -8.64
CA GLY A 248 -0.98 0.87 -9.55
C GLY A 248 -0.36 -0.51 -9.77
N SER A 249 -0.69 -1.51 -8.96
CA SER A 249 0.01 -2.81 -8.92
C SER A 249 -0.62 -3.94 -9.75
N VAL A 250 -1.77 -3.71 -10.38
CA VAL A 250 -2.43 -4.67 -11.28
C VAL A 250 -2.37 -4.12 -12.69
N ASP A 251 -1.81 -4.89 -13.63
CA ASP A 251 -1.77 -4.50 -15.03
C ASP A 251 -3.14 -4.80 -15.66
N GLU A 252 -3.94 -3.76 -15.90
CA GLU A 252 -5.28 -3.85 -16.49
C GLU A 252 -5.25 -4.50 -17.88
N THR A 253 -4.10 -4.51 -18.57
CA THR A 253 -3.94 -5.21 -19.87
C THR A 253 -3.93 -6.74 -19.75
N ILE A 254 -3.75 -7.30 -18.54
CA ILE A 254 -3.63 -8.74 -18.30
C ILE A 254 -4.94 -9.32 -17.71
N THR A 255 -5.87 -9.64 -18.62
CA THR A 255 -7.10 -10.40 -18.27
C THR A 255 -6.79 -11.85 -17.86
N GLY A 256 -7.65 -12.46 -17.03
CA GLY A 256 -7.73 -13.92 -16.86
C GLY A 256 -6.58 -14.60 -16.10
N SER A 257 -5.54 -13.87 -15.69
CA SER A 257 -4.47 -14.40 -14.82
C SER A 257 -4.94 -14.53 -13.38
N ALA A 258 -4.64 -15.66 -12.73
CA ALA A 258 -4.96 -15.90 -11.32
C ALA A 258 -4.02 -15.21 -10.30
N THR A 259 -2.96 -14.56 -10.79
CA THR A 259 -1.92 -13.88 -10.00
C THR A 259 -1.83 -12.38 -10.26
N ASN A 260 -2.39 -11.87 -11.37
CA ASN A 260 -2.58 -10.43 -11.59
C ASN A 260 -3.74 -9.90 -10.72
N ARG A 261 -3.48 -9.72 -9.42
CA ARG A 261 -4.41 -9.15 -8.43
C ARG A 261 -3.65 -8.50 -7.26
N ASN A 262 -4.24 -7.46 -6.68
CA ASN A 262 -3.93 -6.95 -5.35
C ASN A 262 -5.27 -6.75 -4.60
N TRP A 263 -5.25 -6.26 -3.37
CA TRP A 263 -6.40 -5.69 -2.65
C TRP A 263 -6.67 -4.21 -3.03
N GLY A 264 -5.69 -3.51 -3.61
CA GLY A 264 -5.84 -2.14 -4.09
C GLY A 264 -5.48 -1.03 -3.10
N TYR A 265 -4.77 -1.33 -2.00
CA TYR A 265 -4.29 -0.34 -1.03
C TYR A 265 -3.16 0.56 -1.55
N ASP A 266 -2.90 0.55 -2.85
CA ASP A 266 -1.86 1.27 -3.58
C ASP A 266 -2.45 2.31 -4.56
N PRO A 267 -3.11 3.39 -4.07
CA PRO A 267 -3.83 4.34 -4.91
C PRO A 267 -2.92 5.12 -5.88
N VAL A 268 -3.46 5.32 -7.09
CA VAL A 268 -2.89 6.20 -8.13
C VAL A 268 -3.86 7.34 -8.46
N ASN A 269 -5.16 7.05 -8.71
CA ASN A 269 -6.16 8.07 -9.05
C ASN A 269 -7.46 7.93 -8.25
N TYR A 270 -7.50 8.51 -7.04
CA TYR A 270 -8.59 8.38 -6.05
C TYR A 270 -10.01 8.67 -6.54
N ASN A 271 -10.20 9.42 -7.62
CA ASN A 271 -11.50 9.86 -8.17
C ASN A 271 -11.92 9.08 -9.44
N VAL A 272 -11.23 7.97 -9.75
CA VAL A 272 -11.54 7.12 -10.89
C VAL A 272 -11.76 5.68 -10.41
N PRO A 273 -12.78 4.94 -10.89
CA PRO A 273 -12.91 3.53 -10.59
C PRO A 273 -11.74 2.67 -11.12
N GLU A 274 -11.44 1.58 -10.42
CA GLU A 274 -10.46 0.57 -10.82
C GLU A 274 -10.86 -0.14 -12.13
N GLY A 275 -9.93 -0.26 -13.09
CA GLY A 275 -10.23 -0.80 -14.42
C GLY A 275 -9.99 -2.30 -14.56
N SER A 276 -9.20 -2.95 -13.70
CA SER A 276 -9.09 -4.41 -13.71
C SER A 276 -10.41 -5.11 -13.34
N TYR A 277 -11.33 -4.40 -12.66
CA TYR A 277 -12.70 -4.83 -12.40
C TYR A 277 -13.72 -4.46 -13.52
N SER A 278 -13.32 -3.66 -14.52
CA SER A 278 -14.14 -3.30 -15.70
C SER A 278 -14.08 -4.38 -16.78
N SER A 279 -15.12 -4.56 -17.58
CA SER A 279 -15.07 -5.40 -18.80
C SER A 279 -14.12 -4.82 -19.87
N ASN A 280 -13.97 -3.49 -19.91
CA ASN A 280 -13.01 -2.79 -20.76
C ASN A 280 -12.29 -1.68 -19.96
N PRO A 281 -10.98 -1.82 -19.64
CA PRO A 281 -10.22 -0.77 -18.98
C PRO A 281 -9.78 0.37 -19.90
N TYR A 282 -9.75 0.15 -21.22
CA TYR A 282 -9.26 1.14 -22.20
C TYR A 282 -10.23 2.31 -22.41
N ASP A 283 -11.52 2.14 -22.15
CA ASP A 283 -12.53 3.21 -22.19
C ASP A 283 -12.96 3.59 -20.77
N GLY A 284 -12.58 4.80 -20.34
CA GLY A 284 -12.94 5.33 -19.03
C GLY A 284 -14.45 5.43 -18.77
N ASN A 285 -15.30 5.47 -19.80
CA ASN A 285 -16.75 5.45 -19.62
C ASN A 285 -17.25 4.09 -19.10
N VAL A 286 -16.62 2.98 -19.51
CA VAL A 286 -17.08 1.62 -19.16
C VAL A 286 -16.86 1.34 -17.68
N ARG A 287 -15.65 1.62 -17.16
CA ARG A 287 -15.34 1.45 -15.73
C ARG A 287 -16.28 2.25 -14.82
N ILE A 288 -16.71 3.45 -15.23
CA ILE A 288 -17.67 4.30 -14.51
C ILE A 288 -19.10 3.73 -14.58
N THR A 289 -19.54 3.35 -15.78
CA THR A 289 -20.90 2.81 -16.02
C THR A 289 -21.11 1.50 -15.25
N GLU A 290 -20.15 0.57 -15.32
CA GLU A 290 -20.23 -0.73 -14.64
C GLU A 290 -20.14 -0.59 -13.12
N PHE A 291 -19.38 0.38 -12.61
CA PHE A 291 -19.37 0.71 -11.19
C PHE A 291 -20.74 1.24 -10.72
N LYS A 292 -21.34 2.22 -11.42
CA LYS A 292 -22.71 2.68 -11.15
C LYS A 292 -23.73 1.53 -11.19
N GLN A 293 -23.59 0.60 -12.15
CA GLN A 293 -24.46 -0.59 -12.23
C GLN A 293 -24.29 -1.55 -11.05
N MET A 294 -23.07 -1.75 -10.52
CA MET A 294 -22.84 -2.51 -9.28
C MET A 294 -23.55 -1.86 -8.09
N ILE A 295 -23.43 -0.54 -7.93
CA ILE A 295 -24.08 0.20 -6.84
C ILE A 295 -25.61 0.08 -6.96
N GLN A 296 -26.19 0.41 -8.13
CA GLN A 296 -27.62 0.32 -8.39
C GLN A 296 -28.17 -1.10 -8.12
N ALA A 297 -27.42 -2.14 -8.49
CA ALA A 297 -27.79 -3.53 -8.26
C ALA A 297 -27.84 -3.92 -6.77
N LEU A 298 -27.00 -3.30 -5.93
CA LEU A 298 -27.04 -3.45 -4.47
C LEU A 298 -28.16 -2.62 -3.85
N HIS A 299 -28.36 -1.39 -4.30
CA HIS A 299 -29.44 -0.50 -3.86
C HIS A 299 -30.83 -1.05 -4.17
N ASP A 300 -31.06 -1.56 -5.39
CA ASP A 300 -32.31 -2.25 -5.75
C ASP A 300 -32.55 -3.46 -4.81
N ARG A 301 -31.50 -4.19 -4.41
CA ARG A 301 -31.59 -5.30 -3.44
C ARG A 301 -31.76 -4.85 -1.98
N GLY A 302 -31.72 -3.54 -1.69
CA GLY A 302 -31.83 -2.98 -0.34
C GLY A 302 -30.58 -3.19 0.50
N ILE A 303 -29.41 -3.20 -0.14
CA ILE A 303 -28.10 -3.38 0.48
C ILE A 303 -27.32 -2.06 0.36
N SER A 304 -26.84 -1.56 1.49
CA SER A 304 -26.03 -0.35 1.58
C SER A 304 -24.60 -0.59 1.15
N VAL A 305 -23.95 0.39 0.51
CA VAL A 305 -22.57 0.27 0.02
C VAL A 305 -21.60 1.24 0.71
N VAL A 306 -20.65 0.68 1.46
CA VAL A 306 -19.48 1.38 2.01
C VAL A 306 -18.28 1.17 1.10
N MET A 307 -17.54 2.24 0.83
CA MET A 307 -16.29 2.22 0.08
C MET A 307 -15.09 2.31 1.03
N ASP A 308 -14.10 1.44 0.84
CA ASP A 308 -12.78 1.58 1.46
C ASP A 308 -11.95 2.64 0.74
N VAL A 309 -11.34 3.56 1.49
CA VAL A 309 -10.65 4.75 0.97
C VAL A 309 -9.30 4.99 1.65
N VAL A 310 -8.25 5.07 0.82
CA VAL A 310 -6.83 5.01 1.25
C VAL A 310 -6.13 6.36 1.07
N TYR A 311 -6.77 7.44 1.52
CA TYR A 311 -6.19 8.78 1.44
C TYR A 311 -4.90 8.95 2.26
N ASN A 312 -4.44 7.96 3.03
CA ASN A 312 -3.30 8.09 3.94
C ASN A 312 -1.92 7.99 3.26
N HIS A 313 -1.81 7.41 2.06
CA HIS A 313 -0.58 7.33 1.27
C HIS A 313 -0.89 7.14 -0.24
N THR A 314 0.12 7.25 -1.12
CA THR A 314 0.04 6.87 -2.55
C THR A 314 0.98 5.72 -2.88
N TYR A 315 0.68 4.95 -3.95
CA TYR A 315 1.52 3.84 -4.42
C TYR A 315 3.01 4.19 -4.59
N VAL A 316 3.27 5.35 -5.21
CA VAL A 316 4.60 5.93 -5.38
C VAL A 316 4.61 7.36 -4.86
N THR A 317 5.78 7.85 -4.45
CA THR A 317 5.96 9.23 -3.97
C THR A 317 6.53 10.13 -5.07
N GLU A 318 7.54 9.66 -5.80
CA GLU A 318 8.08 10.33 -7.00
C GLU A 318 7.35 9.78 -8.23
N GLY A 319 7.04 10.64 -9.21
CA GLY A 319 6.16 10.29 -10.33
C GLY A 319 4.66 10.20 -9.96
N SER A 320 4.27 10.63 -8.76
CA SER A 320 2.86 10.73 -8.38
C SER A 320 2.25 12.03 -8.89
N CYS A 321 0.95 12.02 -9.20
CA CYS A 321 0.22 13.22 -9.64
C CYS A 321 0.31 14.37 -8.62
N PHE A 322 0.40 14.06 -7.32
CA PHE A 322 0.64 15.04 -6.27
C PHE A 322 2.04 15.67 -6.35
N THR A 323 3.11 14.86 -6.41
CA THR A 323 4.49 15.36 -6.41
C THR A 323 4.82 16.11 -7.70
N ASP A 324 4.36 15.61 -8.84
CA ASP A 324 4.63 16.22 -10.14
C ASP A 324 3.80 17.49 -10.39
N THR A 325 2.67 17.64 -9.72
CA THR A 325 1.86 18.87 -9.76
C THR A 325 2.32 19.90 -8.72
N VAL A 326 2.58 19.50 -7.47
CA VAL A 326 3.08 20.37 -6.38
C VAL A 326 4.10 19.64 -5.50
N PRO A 327 5.40 19.72 -5.84
CA PRO A 327 6.45 19.06 -5.08
C PRO A 327 6.44 19.41 -3.59
N ASN A 328 6.66 18.42 -2.72
CA ASN A 328 6.78 18.57 -1.27
C ASN A 328 5.53 19.09 -0.51
N TYR A 329 4.38 19.28 -1.15
CA TYR A 329 3.19 19.82 -0.48
C TYR A 329 2.27 18.76 0.13
N TYR A 330 1.89 17.75 -0.65
CA TYR A 330 0.83 16.80 -0.30
C TYR A 330 1.24 15.69 0.68
N TYR A 331 2.52 15.60 1.04
CA TYR A 331 3.09 14.53 1.87
C TYR A 331 3.76 15.08 3.12
N ARG A 332 3.73 14.32 4.22
CA ARG A 332 4.51 14.68 5.41
C ARG A 332 5.97 14.28 5.25
N LYS A 333 6.83 15.05 5.90
CA LYS A 333 8.27 14.85 5.91
C LYS A 333 8.84 15.01 7.31
N THR A 334 9.87 14.24 7.64
CA THR A 334 10.62 14.35 8.90
C THR A 334 11.80 15.31 8.79
N SER A 335 12.29 15.56 7.57
CA SER A 335 13.28 16.60 7.22
C SER A 335 12.98 17.14 5.82
N SER A 336 13.72 18.13 5.31
CA SER A 336 13.50 18.64 3.94
C SER A 336 13.61 17.55 2.85
N SER A 337 14.50 16.57 3.02
CA SER A 337 14.75 15.48 2.08
C SER A 337 13.97 14.18 2.38
N VAL A 338 13.59 13.91 3.63
CA VAL A 338 13.05 12.60 4.04
C VAL A 338 11.54 12.64 4.24
N TYR A 339 10.80 11.84 3.44
CA TYR A 339 9.38 11.59 3.64
C TYR A 339 9.11 10.82 4.94
N SER A 340 8.01 11.16 5.62
CA SER A 340 7.54 10.37 6.76
C SER A 340 6.82 9.12 6.27
N ASN A 341 6.88 8.03 7.04
CA ASN A 341 6.36 6.72 6.64
C ASN A 341 5.38 6.16 7.68
N GLY A 342 4.43 6.98 8.12
CA GLY A 342 3.36 6.55 9.01
C GLY A 342 2.46 5.44 8.43
N SER A 343 2.40 5.26 7.11
CA SER A 343 1.68 4.14 6.48
C SER A 343 2.45 2.80 6.54
N GLY A 344 3.77 2.85 6.66
CA GLY A 344 4.65 1.71 6.39
C GLY A 344 4.96 1.52 4.89
N CYS A 345 4.13 2.06 3.99
CA CYS A 345 4.16 1.84 2.54
C CYS A 345 5.10 2.78 1.75
N GLY A 346 5.83 3.68 2.43
CA GLY A 346 6.91 4.50 1.86
C GLY A 346 6.66 6.01 1.91
N ASN A 347 5.42 6.45 2.15
CA ASN A 347 5.04 7.85 2.35
C ASN A 347 3.79 7.94 3.24
N GLU A 348 3.50 9.12 3.78
CA GLU A 348 2.16 9.47 4.26
C GLU A 348 1.74 10.84 3.72
N THR A 349 0.45 10.99 3.43
CA THR A 349 -0.15 12.24 2.97
C THR A 349 -0.35 13.23 4.12
N ALA A 350 -0.39 14.52 3.80
CA ALA A 350 -0.52 15.61 4.78
C ALA A 350 -1.95 16.15 4.83
N SER A 351 -2.88 15.39 5.43
CA SER A 351 -4.30 15.82 5.61
C SER A 351 -4.45 17.14 6.36
N ASP A 352 -3.44 17.51 7.15
CA ASP A 352 -3.33 18.78 7.86
C ASP A 352 -3.26 20.00 6.91
N LYS A 353 -2.79 19.81 5.67
CA LYS A 353 -2.58 20.84 4.65
C LYS A 353 -3.88 21.27 3.97
N LEU A 354 -4.06 22.57 3.77
CA LEU A 354 -5.34 23.13 3.29
C LEU A 354 -5.80 22.53 1.94
N MET A 355 -4.95 22.44 0.91
CA MET A 355 -5.38 21.90 -0.39
C MET A 355 -5.52 20.37 -0.39
N TYR A 356 -4.90 19.63 0.54
CA TYR A 356 -5.15 18.19 0.65
C TYR A 356 -6.39 17.86 1.49
N ARG A 357 -6.63 18.61 2.58
CA ARG A 357 -7.92 18.60 3.29
C ARG A 357 -9.07 18.87 2.34
N LYS A 358 -8.92 19.89 1.46
CA LYS A 358 -9.87 20.17 0.37
C LYS A 358 -10.04 18.97 -0.56
N TYR A 359 -8.94 18.36 -1.02
CA TYR A 359 -8.99 17.20 -1.90
C TYR A 359 -9.79 16.04 -1.29
N MET A 360 -9.50 15.67 -0.04
CA MET A 360 -10.22 14.61 0.68
C MET A 360 -11.72 14.91 0.82
N ILE A 361 -12.09 16.17 1.11
CA ILE A 361 -13.49 16.59 1.20
C ILE A 361 -14.16 16.54 -0.19
N ASP A 362 -13.59 17.19 -1.19
CA ASP A 362 -14.15 17.25 -2.56
C ASP A 362 -14.27 15.83 -3.17
N SER A 363 -13.31 14.94 -2.89
CA SER A 363 -13.30 13.53 -3.31
C SER A 363 -14.39 12.69 -2.62
N ILE A 364 -14.51 12.78 -1.29
CA ILE A 364 -15.58 12.10 -0.53
C ILE A 364 -16.97 12.57 -0.97
N LEU A 365 -17.16 13.88 -1.18
CA LEU A 365 -18.43 14.40 -1.67
C LEU A 365 -18.74 13.93 -3.09
N TYR A 366 -17.73 13.85 -3.96
CA TYR A 366 -17.86 13.32 -5.32
C TYR A 366 -18.26 11.83 -5.29
N TRP A 367 -17.58 10.97 -4.53
CA TRP A 367 -17.99 9.55 -4.41
C TRP A 367 -19.40 9.39 -3.82
N ALA A 368 -19.78 10.22 -2.85
CA ALA A 368 -21.13 10.20 -2.29
C ALA A 368 -22.22 10.64 -3.30
N SER A 369 -21.96 11.63 -4.16
CA SER A 369 -22.98 12.21 -5.05
C SER A 369 -22.98 11.71 -6.50
N GLU A 370 -21.82 11.35 -7.05
CA GLU A 370 -21.69 10.80 -8.42
C GLU A 370 -22.06 9.32 -8.47
N TYR A 371 -21.70 8.59 -7.41
CA TYR A 371 -21.79 7.13 -7.33
C TYR A 371 -22.69 6.63 -6.20
N HIS A 372 -23.44 7.52 -5.55
CA HIS A 372 -24.36 7.21 -4.45
C HIS A 372 -23.76 6.37 -3.31
N ILE A 373 -22.47 6.53 -2.99
CA ILE A 373 -21.81 5.76 -1.92
C ILE A 373 -22.42 6.11 -0.55
N ASP A 374 -22.94 5.09 0.16
CA ASP A 374 -23.62 5.21 1.45
C ASP A 374 -22.66 5.34 2.65
N GLY A 375 -21.36 5.15 2.47
CA GLY A 375 -20.39 5.39 3.53
C GLY A 375 -18.95 5.05 3.20
N PHE A 376 -18.06 5.33 4.14
CA PHE A 376 -16.61 5.27 3.93
C PHE A 376 -15.87 4.61 5.10
N ARG A 377 -15.03 3.60 4.79
CA ARG A 377 -14.01 3.04 5.69
C ARG A 377 -12.67 3.68 5.35
N PHE A 378 -12.13 4.48 6.27
CA PHE A 378 -10.84 5.14 6.11
C PHE A 378 -9.71 4.22 6.57
N ASP A 379 -8.88 3.83 5.60
CA ASP A 379 -7.65 3.07 5.82
C ASP A 379 -6.65 3.88 6.63
N LEU A 380 -5.99 3.23 7.61
CA LEU A 380 -5.03 3.86 8.54
C LEU A 380 -5.45 5.27 9.00
N MET A 381 -6.74 5.45 9.35
CA MET A 381 -7.35 6.72 9.75
C MET A 381 -6.57 7.46 10.86
N GLY A 382 -5.76 6.77 11.67
CA GLY A 382 -4.81 7.38 12.61
C GLY A 382 -3.82 8.37 11.96
N LEU A 383 -3.57 8.27 10.65
CA LEU A 383 -2.77 9.20 9.84
C LEU A 383 -3.51 10.46 9.41
N HIS A 384 -4.81 10.58 9.70
CA HIS A 384 -5.59 11.77 9.41
C HIS A 384 -5.81 12.62 10.67
N ASP A 385 -5.72 13.94 10.52
CA ASP A 385 -5.99 14.90 11.59
C ASP A 385 -7.48 14.93 11.94
N ILE A 386 -7.76 15.11 13.23
CA ILE A 386 -9.13 15.19 13.77
C ILE A 386 -9.92 16.34 13.14
N THR A 387 -9.24 17.41 12.73
CA THR A 387 -9.89 18.56 12.06
C THR A 387 -10.43 18.17 10.68
N THR A 388 -9.64 17.49 9.84
CA THR A 388 -10.07 16.97 8.53
C THR A 388 -11.22 15.98 8.66
N MET A 389 -11.12 14.99 9.55
CA MET A 389 -12.17 13.98 9.69
C MET A 389 -13.50 14.57 10.19
N ASN A 390 -13.45 15.54 11.11
CA ASN A 390 -14.63 16.29 11.52
C ASN A 390 -15.19 17.21 10.41
N GLN A 391 -14.33 17.80 9.56
CA GLN A 391 -14.79 18.59 8.42
C GLN A 391 -15.44 17.73 7.33
N ILE A 392 -14.87 16.57 6.98
CA ILE A 392 -15.48 15.60 6.06
C ILE A 392 -16.88 15.19 6.56
N ARG A 393 -17.01 14.83 7.85
CA ARG A 393 -18.31 14.53 8.48
C ARG A 393 -19.29 15.69 8.35
N SER A 394 -18.85 16.92 8.64
CA SER A 394 -19.66 18.14 8.52
C SER A 394 -20.02 18.50 7.07
N SER A 395 -19.20 18.10 6.09
CA SER A 395 -19.47 18.30 4.67
C SER A 395 -20.54 17.32 4.16
N LEU A 396 -20.40 16.03 4.46
CA LEU A 396 -21.43 15.01 4.16
C LEU A 396 -22.79 15.36 4.77
N ASP A 397 -22.80 15.88 6.00
CA ASP A 397 -24.00 16.34 6.71
C ASP A 397 -24.80 17.44 5.99
N ASN A 398 -24.17 18.17 5.06
CA ASN A 398 -24.75 19.27 4.30
C ASN A 398 -24.80 19.00 2.78
N LEU A 399 -24.40 17.81 2.32
CA LEU A 399 -24.42 17.44 0.90
C LEU A 399 -25.83 17.43 0.30
N TYR A 400 -26.81 16.94 1.08
CA TYR A 400 -28.21 16.80 0.66
C TYR A 400 -29.17 17.64 1.51
N SER A 401 -30.09 18.33 0.85
CA SER A 401 -31.00 19.31 1.47
C SER A 401 -32.11 18.69 2.34
N ASP A 402 -32.37 17.39 2.19
CA ASP A 402 -33.25 16.61 3.05
C ASP A 402 -32.57 16.15 4.36
N GLY A 403 -31.24 16.29 4.45
CA GLY A 403 -30.42 15.85 5.58
C GLY A 403 -30.04 14.37 5.56
N SER A 404 -30.32 13.62 4.48
CA SER A 404 -29.93 12.22 4.30
C SER A 404 -28.43 11.99 4.50
N GLY A 405 -27.58 12.90 4.03
CA GLY A 405 -26.13 12.84 4.15
C GLY A 405 -25.59 12.69 5.59
N LYS A 406 -26.39 13.02 6.61
CA LYS A 406 -26.07 12.80 8.04
C LYS A 406 -26.05 11.32 8.45
N LYS A 407 -26.65 10.45 7.64
CA LYS A 407 -26.75 9.00 7.81
C LYS A 407 -25.65 8.22 7.10
N ILE A 408 -24.96 8.84 6.13
CA ILE A 408 -23.83 8.24 5.40
C ILE A 408 -22.80 7.75 6.42
N LEU A 409 -22.44 6.47 6.37
CA LEU A 409 -21.56 5.84 7.36
C LEU A 409 -20.13 6.38 7.24
N MET A 410 -19.43 6.48 8.36
CA MET A 410 -18.05 6.96 8.38
C MET A 410 -17.31 6.29 9.54
N TYR A 411 -16.27 5.52 9.24
CA TYR A 411 -15.41 4.88 10.23
C TYR A 411 -14.03 4.59 9.65
N GLY A 412 -13.09 4.13 10.47
CA GLY A 412 -11.76 3.79 9.98
C GLY A 412 -10.86 3.18 11.04
N GLU A 413 -9.60 3.01 10.66
CA GLU A 413 -8.59 2.36 11.48
C GLU A 413 -7.85 3.34 12.40
N PRO A 414 -8.03 3.26 13.73
CA PRO A 414 -7.47 4.24 14.66
C PRO A 414 -5.98 4.02 14.98
N TRP A 415 -5.19 3.57 14.00
CA TRP A 415 -3.77 3.24 14.09
C TRP A 415 -3.00 3.71 12.85
N THR A 416 -1.68 3.49 12.86
CA THR A 416 -0.75 3.78 11.77
C THR A 416 0.03 2.49 11.43
N GLY A 417 0.55 2.36 10.21
CA GLY A 417 1.40 1.22 9.82
C GLY A 417 2.88 1.38 10.19
N GLY A 418 3.30 2.61 10.51
CA GLY A 418 4.64 2.97 10.97
C GLY A 418 4.65 4.23 11.84
N SER A 419 5.86 4.73 12.13
CA SER A 419 6.06 5.99 12.86
C SER A 419 5.63 7.19 12.01
N SER A 420 4.52 7.83 12.38
CA SER A 420 3.98 8.99 11.69
C SER A 420 4.54 10.31 12.22
N ALA A 421 4.60 11.32 11.35
CA ALA A 421 4.88 12.71 11.73
C ALA A 421 3.67 13.44 12.36
N ILE A 422 2.46 12.87 12.37
CA ILE A 422 1.26 13.54 12.87
C ILE A 422 1.12 13.43 14.40
N SER A 423 0.89 14.55 15.08
CA SER A 423 0.68 14.58 16.54
C SER A 423 -0.81 14.56 16.92
N ASP A 424 -1.70 15.08 16.07
CA ASP A 424 -3.14 15.19 16.32
C ASP A 424 -3.99 14.10 15.62
N GLY A 425 -3.34 13.06 15.07
CA GLY A 425 -3.99 11.93 14.38
C GLY A 425 -5.09 11.20 15.15
N CYS A 426 -6.03 10.60 14.40
CA CYS A 426 -7.27 9.97 14.89
C CYS A 426 -7.07 8.61 15.60
N PHE A 427 -6.34 8.60 16.71
CA PHE A 427 -6.18 7.43 17.57
C PHE A 427 -7.38 7.20 18.50
N GLN A 428 -7.59 5.96 18.96
CA GLN A 428 -8.66 5.59 19.91
C GLN A 428 -8.67 6.45 21.18
N SER A 429 -7.49 6.79 21.71
CA SER A 429 -7.32 7.66 22.87
C SER A 429 -7.89 9.08 22.69
N LYS A 430 -8.24 9.46 21.46
CA LYS A 430 -8.84 10.74 21.09
C LYS A 430 -10.24 10.60 20.48
N ALA A 431 -10.88 9.42 20.54
CA ALA A 431 -12.22 9.17 19.98
C ALA A 431 -13.29 10.19 20.45
N SER A 432 -13.13 10.73 21.67
CA SER A 432 -13.97 11.78 22.24
C SER A 432 -13.90 13.14 21.51
N GLN A 433 -12.87 13.38 20.70
CA GLN A 433 -12.65 14.63 19.93
C GLN A 433 -13.27 14.59 18.52
N LEU A 434 -13.55 13.39 17.99
CA LEU A 434 -14.26 13.20 16.73
C LEU A 434 -15.78 13.27 16.91
N ASP A 435 -16.55 13.56 15.86
CA ASP A 435 -18.00 13.43 15.88
C ASP A 435 -18.44 12.00 16.29
N ALA A 436 -19.56 11.88 17.01
CA ALA A 436 -20.07 10.60 17.50
C ALA A 436 -20.47 9.60 16.38
N ARG A 437 -20.47 10.05 15.12
CA ARG A 437 -20.73 9.27 13.90
C ARG A 437 -19.47 8.99 13.08
N VAL A 438 -18.28 9.22 13.65
CA VAL A 438 -16.99 8.74 13.12
C VAL A 438 -16.57 7.53 13.96
N GLY A 439 -16.61 6.35 13.35
CA GLY A 439 -16.34 5.05 13.96
C GLY A 439 -14.89 4.60 13.91
N MET A 440 -14.54 3.68 14.81
CA MET A 440 -13.20 3.13 14.99
C MET A 440 -13.26 1.62 15.20
N PHE A 441 -12.39 0.88 14.51
CA PHE A 441 -12.19 -0.55 14.76
C PHE A 441 -11.71 -0.79 16.20
N CYS A 442 -12.50 -1.52 16.99
CA CYS A 442 -12.14 -1.86 18.38
C CYS A 442 -11.26 -3.11 18.44
N ASP A 443 -9.98 -2.93 18.08
CA ASP A 443 -8.90 -3.93 18.17
C ASP A 443 -8.81 -4.61 19.55
N SER A 444 -8.99 -3.86 20.64
CA SER A 444 -8.98 -4.39 22.01
C SER A 444 -10.14 -5.36 22.26
N TYR A 445 -11.24 -5.25 21.53
CA TYR A 445 -12.33 -6.23 21.55
C TYR A 445 -12.03 -7.42 20.62
N ARG A 446 -11.54 -7.17 19.40
CA ARG A 446 -11.03 -8.21 18.47
C ARG A 446 -10.06 -9.17 19.17
N ASP A 447 -9.05 -8.62 19.85
CA ASP A 447 -8.00 -9.39 20.52
C ASP A 447 -8.46 -10.02 21.84
N ALA A 448 -9.51 -9.47 22.45
CA ALA A 448 -10.22 -10.11 23.54
C ALA A 448 -11.08 -11.29 23.06
N ILE A 449 -11.59 -11.26 21.83
CA ILE A 449 -12.34 -12.37 21.22
C ILE A 449 -11.40 -13.49 20.75
N LYS A 450 -10.40 -13.18 19.89
CA LYS A 450 -9.61 -14.19 19.14
C LYS A 450 -8.16 -14.41 19.59
N GLY A 451 -7.62 -13.56 20.46
CA GLY A 451 -6.19 -13.51 20.80
C GLY A 451 -5.43 -12.56 19.87
N GLY A 452 -4.10 -12.63 19.85
CA GLY A 452 -3.27 -11.90 18.89
C GLY A 452 -3.62 -12.25 17.45
N THR A 453 -3.23 -11.44 16.46
CA THR A 453 -3.86 -11.50 15.14
C THR A 453 -3.35 -12.62 14.23
N ASN A 454 -2.05 -12.93 14.25
CA ASN A 454 -1.38 -13.80 13.27
C ASN A 454 -0.81 -15.10 13.86
N ASP A 455 -1.11 -15.41 15.13
CA ASP A 455 -0.45 -16.49 15.88
C ASP A 455 -1.44 -17.54 16.46
N ALA A 456 -0.90 -18.49 17.23
CA ALA A 456 -1.69 -19.51 17.93
C ALA A 456 -2.27 -19.06 19.28
N SER A 457 -2.06 -17.80 19.71
CA SER A 457 -2.53 -17.31 21.02
C SER A 457 -4.06 -17.27 21.10
N THR A 458 -4.60 -17.39 22.32
CA THR A 458 -6.03 -17.58 22.54
C THR A 458 -6.72 -16.34 23.10
N GLY A 459 -7.88 -16.03 22.55
CA GLY A 459 -8.83 -15.07 23.09
C GLY A 459 -9.92 -15.76 23.92
N PHE A 460 -10.93 -14.98 24.32
CA PHE A 460 -12.04 -15.45 25.14
C PHE A 460 -12.71 -16.69 24.51
N ILE A 461 -12.98 -16.69 23.20
CA ILE A 461 -13.74 -17.75 22.51
C ILE A 461 -13.03 -19.11 22.56
N GLN A 462 -11.70 -19.15 22.48
CA GLN A 462 -10.96 -20.42 22.60
C GLN A 462 -10.82 -20.89 24.06
N GLY A 463 -11.15 -20.03 25.03
CA GLY A 463 -11.16 -20.32 26.47
C GLY A 463 -10.31 -19.39 27.34
N ASN A 464 -9.72 -18.30 26.81
CA ASN A 464 -8.89 -17.40 27.62
C ASN A 464 -9.75 -16.48 28.52
N ASN A 465 -10.04 -16.96 29.73
CA ASN A 465 -10.84 -16.23 30.72
C ASN A 465 -10.18 -14.94 31.25
N GLY A 466 -8.90 -14.69 30.95
CA GLY A 466 -8.24 -13.40 31.21
C GLY A 466 -8.77 -12.26 30.32
N LYS A 467 -9.45 -12.58 29.22
CA LYS A 467 -10.03 -11.59 28.29
C LYS A 467 -11.49 -11.20 28.61
N THR A 468 -12.14 -11.90 29.55
CA THR A 468 -13.59 -11.80 29.80
C THR A 468 -14.05 -10.40 30.18
N TYR A 469 -13.27 -9.64 30.96
CA TYR A 469 -13.61 -8.25 31.30
C TYR A 469 -13.56 -7.30 30.09
N THR A 470 -12.60 -7.49 29.17
CA THR A 470 -12.51 -6.70 27.94
C THR A 470 -13.67 -7.03 26.99
N VAL A 471 -14.06 -8.31 26.88
CA VAL A 471 -15.27 -8.72 26.16
C VAL A 471 -16.52 -8.06 26.73
N VAL A 472 -16.65 -8.00 28.06
CA VAL A 472 -17.77 -7.33 28.77
C VAL A 472 -17.86 -5.82 28.45
N ASN A 473 -16.76 -5.16 28.09
CA ASN A 473 -16.77 -3.77 27.66
C ASN A 473 -17.07 -3.61 26.16
N GLY A 474 -16.56 -4.52 25.32
CA GLY A 474 -16.93 -4.58 23.90
C GLY A 474 -18.43 -4.79 23.67
N VAL A 475 -19.06 -5.68 24.46
CA VAL A 475 -20.52 -5.94 24.41
C VAL A 475 -21.38 -4.69 24.57
N LYS A 476 -20.90 -3.68 25.32
CA LYS A 476 -21.59 -2.41 25.58
C LYS A 476 -21.42 -1.38 24.45
N GLY A 477 -20.56 -1.64 23.47
CA GLY A 477 -20.13 -0.65 22.48
C GLY A 477 -19.30 0.50 23.07
N GLN A 478 -18.83 0.36 24.33
CA GLN A 478 -18.15 1.41 25.11
C GLN A 478 -16.62 1.27 25.09
N CYS A 479 -16.06 0.87 23.94
CA CYS A 479 -14.61 0.86 23.74
C CYS A 479 -14.03 2.28 23.89
N PHE A 480 -12.79 2.38 24.38
CA PHE A 480 -11.92 3.58 24.31
C PHE A 480 -12.53 4.97 24.65
N GLY A 481 -13.62 5.05 25.40
CA GLY A 481 -14.29 6.33 25.70
C GLY A 481 -15.18 6.86 24.57
N ALA A 482 -15.66 5.97 23.70
CA ALA A 482 -16.70 6.23 22.69
C ALA A 482 -17.91 7.01 23.27
N LYS A 483 -18.35 8.05 22.56
CA LYS A 483 -19.47 8.92 22.98
C LYS A 483 -20.85 8.38 22.60
N ALA A 484 -20.89 7.48 21.62
CA ALA A 484 -22.06 6.72 21.19
C ALA A 484 -21.60 5.35 20.67
N PRO A 485 -22.47 4.31 20.63
CA PRO A 485 -22.05 3.00 20.14
C PRO A 485 -21.59 3.02 18.67
N SER A 486 -22.06 3.98 17.87
CA SER A 486 -21.62 4.23 16.48
C SER A 486 -20.14 4.55 16.34
N GLN A 487 -19.45 4.92 17.43
CA GLN A 487 -17.99 5.08 17.41
C GLN A 487 -17.22 3.74 17.51
N THR A 488 -17.90 2.63 17.83
CA THR A 488 -17.30 1.30 18.00
C THR A 488 -17.70 0.38 16.84
N ILE A 489 -16.72 -0.04 16.03
CA ILE A 489 -16.88 -1.17 15.11
C ILE A 489 -16.52 -2.46 15.87
N ALA A 490 -17.51 -3.33 16.04
CA ALA A 490 -17.40 -4.62 16.72
C ALA A 490 -17.10 -5.72 15.69
N TYR A 491 -15.89 -6.28 15.76
CA TYR A 491 -15.36 -7.23 14.78
C TYR A 491 -14.42 -8.26 15.42
N ALA A 492 -14.11 -9.31 14.67
CA ALA A 492 -13.08 -10.31 15.01
C ALA A 492 -12.07 -10.48 13.86
N ASP A 493 -12.51 -10.36 12.62
CA ASP A 493 -11.68 -10.42 11.42
C ASP A 493 -12.05 -9.34 10.40
N ALA A 494 -11.10 -9.09 9.51
CA ALA A 494 -11.22 -8.30 8.29
C ALA A 494 -10.55 -9.08 7.15
N HIS A 495 -10.34 -8.45 6.00
CA HIS A 495 -9.55 -9.00 4.90
C HIS A 495 -8.09 -9.28 5.31
N ASP A 496 -7.59 -8.48 6.25
CA ASP A 496 -6.26 -8.46 6.82
C ASP A 496 -6.08 -9.50 7.94
N ASN A 497 -4.82 -9.85 8.18
CA ASN A 497 -4.37 -10.81 9.19
C ASN A 497 -4.94 -12.24 8.96
N LEU A 498 -4.87 -13.12 9.95
CA LEU A 498 -5.64 -14.37 9.90
C LEU A 498 -7.14 -14.06 10.06
N ILE A 499 -7.91 -14.41 9.02
CA ILE A 499 -9.38 -14.45 9.06
C ILE A 499 -9.86 -15.48 10.09
N MET A 500 -11.08 -15.31 10.62
CA MET A 500 -11.43 -15.91 11.91
C MET A 500 -11.40 -17.45 11.90
N TRP A 501 -11.77 -18.09 10.80
CA TRP A 501 -11.69 -19.56 10.67
C TRP A 501 -10.25 -20.07 10.77
N ASP A 502 -9.32 -19.51 9.99
CA ASP A 502 -7.91 -19.91 10.01
C ASP A 502 -7.29 -19.62 11.39
N LYS A 503 -7.69 -18.52 12.03
CA LYS A 503 -7.33 -18.25 13.42
C LYS A 503 -7.84 -19.32 14.38
N MET A 504 -9.09 -19.80 14.24
CA MET A 504 -9.65 -20.87 15.07
C MET A 504 -8.95 -22.21 14.83
N VAL A 505 -8.68 -22.58 13.58
CA VAL A 505 -7.91 -23.79 13.21
C VAL A 505 -6.53 -23.75 13.87
N LEU A 506 -5.77 -22.67 13.68
CA LEU A 506 -4.40 -22.53 14.19
C LEU A 506 -4.33 -22.52 15.73
N SER A 507 -5.19 -21.74 16.39
CA SER A 507 -5.18 -21.62 17.86
C SER A 507 -5.81 -22.82 18.60
N ASN A 508 -6.45 -23.75 17.88
CA ASN A 508 -6.80 -25.07 18.40
C ASN A 508 -5.73 -26.14 18.05
N GLY A 509 -4.56 -25.73 17.56
CA GLY A 509 -3.41 -26.62 17.29
C GLY A 509 -3.48 -27.39 15.98
N SER A 510 -4.35 -27.00 15.05
CA SER A 510 -4.52 -27.65 13.75
C SER A 510 -3.86 -26.85 12.62
N LYS A 511 -3.64 -27.52 11.48
CA LYS A 511 -3.32 -26.91 10.17
C LYS A 511 -4.26 -27.43 9.05
N ASP A 512 -5.33 -28.12 9.42
CA ASP A 512 -6.38 -28.56 8.51
C ASP A 512 -7.40 -27.43 8.30
N TRP A 513 -7.14 -26.62 7.28
CA TRP A 513 -7.98 -25.49 6.88
C TRP A 513 -9.37 -25.91 6.35
N ASN A 514 -9.56 -27.19 6.05
CA ASN A 514 -10.82 -27.76 5.55
C ASN A 514 -11.52 -28.64 6.60
N SER A 515 -11.12 -28.52 7.87
CA SER A 515 -11.67 -29.33 8.95
C SER A 515 -13.18 -29.13 9.13
N THR A 516 -13.92 -30.21 9.31
CA THR A 516 -15.35 -30.20 9.65
C THR A 516 -15.59 -30.42 11.15
N SER A 517 -14.57 -30.16 11.98
CA SER A 517 -14.64 -30.30 13.44
C SER A 517 -15.72 -29.40 14.04
N SER A 518 -16.73 -30.01 14.67
CA SER A 518 -17.83 -29.30 15.34
C SER A 518 -17.30 -28.26 16.34
N SER A 519 -16.30 -28.63 17.14
CA SER A 519 -15.64 -27.78 18.12
C SER A 519 -15.03 -26.49 17.53
N LEU A 520 -14.65 -26.48 16.24
CA LEU A 520 -14.24 -25.27 15.53
C LEU A 520 -15.46 -24.44 15.08
N THR A 521 -16.46 -25.08 14.47
CA THR A 521 -17.70 -24.39 14.06
C THR A 521 -18.50 -23.83 15.25
N ASP A 522 -18.41 -24.45 16.42
CA ASP A 522 -19.00 -23.99 17.67
C ASP A 522 -18.32 -22.70 18.14
N GLN A 523 -16.98 -22.61 18.04
CA GLN A 523 -16.24 -21.35 18.28
C GLN A 523 -16.59 -20.25 17.25
N MET A 524 -16.83 -20.59 15.97
CA MET A 524 -17.32 -19.62 14.97
C MET A 524 -18.72 -19.09 15.35
N LYS A 525 -19.67 -20.00 15.61
CA LYS A 525 -21.03 -19.66 16.08
C LYS A 525 -21.01 -18.85 17.39
N ALA A 526 -20.11 -19.15 18.32
CA ALA A 526 -19.94 -18.39 19.55
C ALA A 526 -19.36 -16.99 19.29
N THR A 527 -18.42 -16.86 18.35
CA THR A 527 -17.84 -15.57 17.92
C THR A 527 -18.93 -14.64 17.38
N MET A 528 -19.68 -15.07 16.36
CA MET A 528 -20.72 -14.20 15.81
C MET A 528 -21.92 -14.06 16.74
N GLY A 529 -22.20 -15.09 17.56
CA GLY A 529 -23.16 -15.01 18.65
C GLY A 529 -22.83 -13.87 19.61
N LEU A 530 -21.55 -13.63 19.90
CA LEU A 530 -21.07 -12.52 20.71
C LEU A 530 -21.09 -11.19 19.94
N LEU A 531 -20.67 -11.14 18.67
CA LEU A 531 -20.65 -9.90 17.87
C LEU A 531 -22.06 -9.35 17.58
N LEU A 532 -22.98 -10.16 17.04
CA LEU A 532 -24.33 -9.69 16.65
C LEU A 532 -25.20 -9.29 17.84
N THR A 533 -24.90 -9.79 19.05
CA THR A 533 -25.56 -9.42 20.31
C THR A 533 -24.86 -8.28 21.06
N SER A 534 -23.81 -7.71 20.49
CA SER A 534 -23.12 -6.54 21.05
C SER A 534 -23.65 -5.23 20.46
N GLN A 535 -23.50 -4.15 21.23
CA GLN A 535 -23.72 -2.81 20.72
C GLN A 535 -22.52 -2.30 19.93
N GLY A 536 -22.80 -1.48 18.92
CA GLY A 536 -21.82 -0.99 17.96
C GLY A 536 -22.30 -1.24 16.53
N ILE A 537 -21.47 -0.89 15.55
CA ILE A 537 -21.62 -1.34 14.17
C ILE A 537 -20.96 -2.72 14.08
N VAL A 538 -21.66 -3.74 13.58
CA VAL A 538 -21.09 -5.10 13.48
C VAL A 538 -20.44 -5.28 12.13
N PHE A 539 -19.27 -5.92 12.10
CA PHE A 539 -18.44 -6.09 10.92
C PHE A 539 -17.89 -7.53 10.85
N MET A 540 -17.82 -8.08 9.63
CA MET A 540 -17.22 -9.39 9.36
C MET A 540 -16.62 -9.46 7.95
N THR A 541 -15.56 -10.25 7.79
CA THR A 541 -15.01 -10.61 6.48
C THR A 541 -16.01 -11.48 5.71
N ALA A 542 -16.18 -11.22 4.41
CA ALA A 542 -17.06 -12.00 3.54
C ALA A 542 -16.70 -13.50 3.57
N GLY A 543 -17.67 -14.35 3.93
CA GLY A 543 -17.54 -15.80 3.97
C GLY A 543 -17.12 -16.39 5.32
N SER A 544 -16.80 -15.58 6.32
CA SER A 544 -16.51 -16.08 7.69
C SER A 544 -17.74 -16.74 8.35
N GLU A 545 -18.95 -16.47 7.86
CA GLU A 545 -20.20 -17.14 8.22
C GLU A 545 -20.37 -18.57 7.68
N PHE A 546 -19.59 -18.93 6.66
CA PHE A 546 -19.44 -20.30 6.15
C PHE A 546 -17.98 -20.77 6.19
N CYS A 547 -17.23 -20.28 7.18
CA CYS A 547 -15.87 -20.73 7.49
C CYS A 547 -14.90 -20.61 6.29
N ARG A 548 -14.94 -19.50 5.53
CA ARG A 548 -13.92 -19.16 4.50
C ARG A 548 -12.52 -19.33 5.08
N THR A 549 -11.61 -19.84 4.26
CA THR A 549 -10.19 -19.99 4.58
C THR A 549 -9.35 -19.22 3.57
N LYS A 550 -8.20 -18.70 4.02
CA LYS A 550 -7.09 -18.25 3.16
C LYS A 550 -5.88 -19.17 3.30
N GLN A 551 -6.11 -20.43 3.69
CA GLN A 551 -5.09 -21.46 3.89
C GLN A 551 -3.99 -21.08 4.88
N GLY A 552 -4.30 -20.22 5.85
CA GLY A 552 -3.34 -19.67 6.82
C GLY A 552 -2.49 -18.50 6.33
N ASP A 553 -2.76 -17.96 5.13
CA ASP A 553 -2.12 -16.72 4.66
C ASP A 553 -2.69 -15.50 5.40
N HIS A 554 -1.84 -14.91 6.25
CA HIS A 554 -2.16 -13.79 7.11
C HIS A 554 -1.86 -12.41 6.49
N ASN A 555 -1.35 -12.33 5.26
CA ASN A 555 -1.19 -11.06 4.53
C ASN A 555 -1.29 -11.32 3.01
N SER A 556 -2.51 -11.59 2.58
CA SER A 556 -2.84 -12.18 1.29
C SER A 556 -3.05 -11.17 0.16
N TYR A 557 -2.61 -9.91 0.32
CA TYR A 557 -2.88 -8.79 -0.60
C TYR A 557 -2.65 -9.12 -2.08
N LYS A 558 -1.43 -9.56 -2.45
CA LYS A 558 -1.08 -10.03 -3.80
C LYS A 558 -1.09 -11.56 -3.97
N SER A 559 -1.61 -12.30 -2.98
CA SER A 559 -1.72 -13.77 -3.08
C SER A 559 -2.80 -14.17 -4.09
N ALA A 560 -2.58 -15.29 -4.78
CA ALA A 560 -3.39 -15.74 -5.91
C ALA A 560 -4.88 -15.97 -5.57
N ASP A 561 -5.73 -16.07 -6.60
CA ASP A 561 -7.16 -16.37 -6.41
C ASP A 561 -7.42 -17.67 -5.65
N SER A 562 -6.52 -18.66 -5.72
CA SER A 562 -6.60 -19.90 -4.95
C SER A 562 -6.45 -19.72 -3.42
N ILE A 563 -5.99 -18.56 -2.98
CA ILE A 563 -5.90 -18.15 -1.57
C ILE A 563 -7.05 -17.20 -1.20
N ASN A 564 -7.40 -16.26 -2.08
CA ASN A 564 -8.35 -15.20 -1.74
C ASN A 564 -9.80 -15.47 -2.17
N ALA A 565 -10.06 -16.16 -3.28
CA ALA A 565 -11.42 -16.27 -3.82
C ALA A 565 -12.39 -16.97 -2.86
N ILE A 566 -13.65 -16.52 -2.87
CA ILE A 566 -14.70 -17.16 -2.06
C ILE A 566 -15.05 -18.51 -2.67
N ASP A 567 -14.66 -19.61 -2.00
CA ASP A 567 -15.18 -20.95 -2.28
C ASP A 567 -16.62 -21.05 -1.77
N TRP A 568 -17.56 -20.85 -2.69
CA TRP A 568 -18.99 -20.91 -2.41
C TRP A 568 -19.48 -22.34 -2.09
N THR A 569 -18.70 -23.40 -2.34
CA THR A 569 -19.10 -24.76 -1.94
C THR A 569 -19.14 -24.93 -0.42
N ARG A 570 -18.38 -24.11 0.31
CA ARG A 570 -18.33 -24.10 1.79
C ARG A 570 -19.69 -23.79 2.42
N LEU A 571 -20.59 -23.08 1.73
CA LEU A 571 -21.98 -22.90 2.17
C LEU A 571 -22.73 -24.22 2.40
N LYS A 572 -22.38 -25.30 1.68
CA LYS A 572 -22.94 -26.64 1.93
C LYS A 572 -22.30 -27.25 3.17
N THR A 573 -20.97 -27.28 3.18
CA THR A 573 -20.13 -27.92 4.22
C THR A 573 -20.38 -27.33 5.61
N TYR A 574 -20.59 -26.02 5.70
CA TYR A 574 -20.78 -25.27 6.95
C TYR A 574 -22.18 -24.63 7.03
N SER A 575 -23.17 -25.24 6.36
CA SER A 575 -24.57 -24.77 6.31
C SER A 575 -25.17 -24.48 7.69
N GLU A 576 -24.94 -25.33 8.70
CA GLU A 576 -25.40 -25.07 10.08
C GLU A 576 -24.77 -23.81 10.71
N THR A 577 -23.55 -23.43 10.31
CA THR A 577 -22.90 -22.19 10.77
C THR A 577 -23.57 -20.98 10.10
N ALA A 578 -23.79 -21.04 8.79
CA ALA A 578 -24.43 -19.97 8.03
C ALA A 578 -25.88 -19.73 8.45
N ASP A 579 -26.66 -20.79 8.67
CA ASP A 579 -28.04 -20.69 9.18
C ASP A 579 -28.08 -20.17 10.63
N TYR A 580 -27.09 -20.50 11.46
CA TYR A 580 -26.96 -19.94 12.80
C TYR A 580 -26.66 -18.43 12.77
N TYR A 581 -25.74 -17.98 11.89
CA TYR A 581 -25.45 -16.56 11.69
C TYR A 581 -26.69 -15.81 11.18
N LYS A 582 -27.40 -16.35 10.18
CA LYS A 582 -28.70 -15.85 9.70
C LYS A 582 -29.75 -15.76 10.81
N GLY A 583 -29.79 -16.74 11.70
CA GLY A 583 -30.63 -16.72 12.91
C GLY A 583 -30.31 -15.56 13.85
N LEU A 584 -29.03 -15.28 14.08
CA LEU A 584 -28.57 -14.14 14.88
C LEU A 584 -28.85 -12.79 14.20
N LEU A 585 -28.73 -12.70 12.87
CA LEU A 585 -29.08 -11.49 12.11
C LEU A 585 -30.55 -11.12 12.33
N LYS A 586 -31.47 -12.11 12.29
CA LYS A 586 -32.89 -11.91 12.62
C LYS A 586 -33.13 -11.42 14.05
N ILE A 587 -32.40 -11.97 15.02
CA ILE A 587 -32.46 -11.56 16.43
C ILE A 587 -32.01 -10.09 16.58
N ARG A 588 -30.91 -9.70 15.94
CA ARG A 588 -30.42 -8.31 15.95
C ARG A 588 -31.40 -7.34 15.27
N GLU A 589 -31.92 -7.73 14.11
CA GLU A 589 -32.86 -6.91 13.32
C GLU A 589 -34.17 -6.61 14.06
N ASN A 590 -34.58 -7.46 15.01
CA ASN A 590 -35.86 -7.34 15.71
C ASN A 590 -35.74 -7.03 17.22
N TYR A 591 -34.59 -6.50 17.66
CA TYR A 591 -34.39 -6.11 19.06
C TYR A 591 -33.54 -4.83 19.19
N SER A 592 -34.20 -3.69 19.35
CA SER A 592 -33.60 -2.35 19.33
C SER A 592 -32.41 -2.13 20.29
N PRO A 593 -32.34 -2.70 21.51
CA PRO A 593 -31.18 -2.51 22.41
C PRO A 593 -29.82 -2.96 21.85
N LEU A 594 -29.79 -3.74 20.77
CA LEU A 594 -28.56 -4.17 20.09
C LEU A 594 -28.09 -3.21 19.00
N LYS A 595 -29.02 -2.45 18.40
CA LYS A 595 -28.81 -1.63 17.19
C LYS A 595 -29.31 -0.19 17.30
N GLY A 596 -29.66 0.28 18.49
CA GLY A 596 -30.06 1.66 18.74
C GLY A 596 -28.88 2.65 18.78
N GLY A 597 -29.16 3.92 18.46
CA GLY A 597 -28.18 5.01 18.44
C GLY A 597 -27.60 5.39 19.81
N ASN A 598 -28.23 4.97 20.91
CA ASN A 598 -27.84 5.29 22.29
C ASN A 598 -27.34 4.04 23.03
N PHE A 599 -26.47 4.24 24.03
CA PHE A 599 -26.03 3.17 24.90
C PHE A 599 -27.19 2.56 25.71
N SER A 600 -27.49 1.29 25.45
CA SER A 600 -28.31 0.44 26.31
C SER A 600 -27.43 -0.15 27.42
N THR A 601 -27.92 -0.20 28.66
CA THR A 601 -27.16 -0.77 29.79
C THR A 601 -27.69 -2.17 30.12
N PRO A 602 -26.96 -3.25 29.84
CA PRO A 602 -27.36 -4.60 30.23
C PRO A 602 -26.98 -4.90 31.68
N THR A 603 -27.79 -5.71 32.36
CA THR A 603 -27.45 -6.31 33.66
C THR A 603 -26.65 -7.59 33.42
N PHE A 604 -25.47 -7.72 34.01
CA PHE A 604 -24.62 -8.92 33.88
C PHE A 604 -24.92 -9.94 34.97
N GLN A 605 -25.21 -11.19 34.59
CA GLN A 605 -25.21 -12.35 35.49
C GLN A 605 -23.83 -13.02 35.59
N SER A 606 -22.96 -12.85 34.57
CA SER A 606 -21.55 -13.24 34.64
C SER A 606 -20.69 -12.29 33.81
N SER A 607 -19.58 -11.86 34.40
CA SER A 607 -18.57 -10.97 33.82
C SER A 607 -17.13 -11.46 34.05
N TYR A 608 -16.97 -12.73 34.45
CA TYR A 608 -15.70 -13.34 34.84
C TYR A 608 -15.68 -14.84 34.51
N GLY A 609 -14.50 -15.45 34.48
CA GLY A 609 -14.35 -16.86 34.08
C GLY A 609 -14.69 -17.09 32.60
N TYR A 610 -15.15 -18.30 32.26
CA TYR A 610 -15.42 -18.72 30.88
C TYR A 610 -16.81 -18.31 30.35
N VAL A 611 -17.59 -17.55 31.12
CA VAL A 611 -18.97 -17.18 30.76
C VAL A 611 -19.17 -15.68 30.81
N VAL A 612 -19.66 -15.11 29.71
CA VAL A 612 -20.24 -13.77 29.65
C VAL A 612 -21.74 -13.94 29.53
N ALA A 613 -22.47 -13.52 30.57
CA ALA A 613 -23.91 -13.66 30.67
C ALA A 613 -24.52 -12.31 31.04
N TYR A 614 -25.44 -11.82 30.22
CA TYR A 614 -26.05 -10.50 30.41
C TYR A 614 -27.49 -10.45 29.89
N THR A 615 -28.24 -9.44 30.33
CA THR A 615 -29.63 -9.23 29.95
C THR A 615 -29.91 -7.77 29.65
N TYR A 616 -30.43 -7.50 28.45
CA TYR A 616 -31.07 -6.24 28.12
C TYR A 616 -32.54 -6.29 28.53
N SER A 617 -33.07 -5.16 29.00
CA SER A 617 -34.51 -4.93 29.20
C SER A 617 -35.00 -3.88 28.21
N ASN A 618 -36.24 -4.00 27.77
CA ASN A 618 -36.81 -3.25 26.66
C ASN A 618 -38.30 -2.98 26.90
N ASN A 619 -38.81 -1.90 26.32
CA ASN A 619 -40.24 -1.55 26.33
C ASN A 619 -40.75 -1.07 24.96
N THR A 620 -39.97 -1.24 23.89
CA THR A 620 -40.37 -0.96 22.50
C THR A 620 -41.57 -1.82 22.12
N ALA A 621 -42.64 -1.18 21.62
CA ALA A 621 -43.86 -1.87 21.23
C ALA A 621 -43.61 -2.79 20.03
N GLY A 622 -44.08 -4.04 20.12
CA GLY A 622 -43.86 -5.08 19.10
C GLY A 622 -42.58 -5.90 19.29
N GLU A 623 -41.63 -5.45 20.11
CA GLU A 623 -40.40 -6.20 20.41
C GLU A 623 -40.51 -7.07 21.68
N TRP A 624 -39.52 -7.93 21.89
CA TRP A 624 -39.33 -8.68 23.14
C TRP A 624 -39.01 -7.75 24.33
N GLY A 625 -39.48 -8.08 25.54
CA GLY A 625 -39.34 -7.24 26.74
C GLY A 625 -38.04 -7.45 27.54
N LYS A 626 -37.49 -8.67 27.52
CA LYS A 626 -36.10 -8.93 27.93
C LYS A 626 -35.47 -9.94 26.99
N VAL A 627 -34.17 -9.75 26.71
CA VAL A 627 -33.32 -10.73 26.03
C VAL A 627 -32.07 -10.95 26.88
N CYS A 628 -31.85 -12.21 27.25
CA CYS A 628 -30.68 -12.69 27.96
C CYS A 628 -29.76 -13.41 26.98
N VAL A 629 -28.49 -13.02 26.95
CA VAL A 629 -27.45 -13.57 26.08
C VAL A 629 -26.39 -14.23 26.94
N LEU A 630 -26.05 -15.46 26.57
CA LEU A 630 -25.25 -16.38 27.37
C LEU A 630 -24.14 -16.99 26.50
N VAL A 631 -22.92 -16.47 26.60
CA VAL A 631 -21.75 -16.96 25.85
C VAL A 631 -20.83 -17.75 26.79
N ASN A 632 -20.64 -19.04 26.53
CA ASN A 632 -19.76 -19.94 27.27
C ASN A 632 -18.63 -20.43 26.37
N SER A 633 -17.41 -19.97 26.60
CA SER A 633 -16.21 -20.43 25.87
C SER A 633 -15.54 -21.65 26.50
N GLY A 634 -16.02 -22.09 27.67
CA GLY A 634 -15.51 -23.26 28.36
C GLY A 634 -15.71 -24.54 27.55
N THR A 635 -14.79 -25.50 27.73
CA THR A 635 -14.88 -26.85 27.14
C THR A 635 -15.91 -27.76 27.83
N GLN A 636 -16.66 -27.23 28.80
CA GLN A 636 -17.70 -27.91 29.57
C GLN A 636 -18.96 -27.03 29.62
N ALA A 637 -20.12 -27.65 29.80
CA ALA A 637 -21.36 -26.91 30.01
C ALA A 637 -21.33 -26.16 31.35
N CYS A 638 -21.92 -24.97 31.41
CA CYS A 638 -21.93 -24.12 32.59
C CYS A 638 -23.35 -23.69 32.97
N THR A 639 -23.75 -23.93 34.21
CA THR A 639 -25.06 -23.50 34.72
C THR A 639 -24.97 -22.10 35.33
N ILE A 640 -25.74 -21.16 34.79
CA ILE A 640 -25.84 -19.78 35.26
C ILE A 640 -27.22 -19.50 35.85
N GLY A 641 -27.31 -18.53 36.78
CA GLY A 641 -28.59 -17.96 37.24
C GLY A 641 -29.16 -16.98 36.22
N LEU A 642 -30.49 -16.89 36.11
CA LEU A 642 -31.22 -15.98 35.21
C LEU A 642 -31.90 -14.85 35.98
N ASP A 643 -32.10 -13.71 35.33
CA ASP A 643 -32.86 -12.55 35.87
C ASP A 643 -34.38 -12.76 35.76
N GLY A 644 -34.87 -13.75 36.51
CA GLY A 644 -36.26 -14.19 36.54
C GLY A 644 -36.45 -15.66 36.18
N SER A 645 -37.70 -16.10 36.15
CA SER A 645 -38.13 -17.38 35.59
C SER A 645 -38.79 -17.18 34.21
N ASP A 646 -39.18 -18.28 33.58
CA ASP A 646 -40.08 -18.31 32.41
C ASP A 646 -39.50 -17.62 31.17
N TRP A 647 -38.45 -18.26 30.65
CA TRP A 647 -37.74 -17.87 29.42
C TRP A 647 -38.03 -18.84 28.26
N THR A 648 -38.05 -18.31 27.03
CA THR A 648 -38.06 -19.07 25.77
C THR A 648 -36.67 -19.03 25.16
N VAL A 649 -36.12 -20.19 24.77
CA VAL A 649 -34.82 -20.27 24.08
C VAL A 649 -35.04 -19.98 22.60
N VAL A 650 -34.34 -18.98 22.05
CA VAL A 650 -34.38 -18.61 20.62
C VAL A 650 -33.04 -18.78 19.91
N ALA A 651 -31.95 -18.94 20.66
CA ALA A 651 -30.72 -19.55 20.18
C ALA A 651 -30.13 -20.50 21.23
N ASN A 652 -29.59 -21.65 20.79
CA ASN A 652 -29.15 -22.75 21.66
C ASN A 652 -27.72 -23.28 21.35
N GLY A 653 -26.92 -22.55 20.58
CA GLY A 653 -25.59 -22.95 20.13
C GLY A 653 -25.54 -23.76 18.82
N THR A 654 -26.67 -24.32 18.36
CA THR A 654 -26.76 -25.02 17.06
C THR A 654 -27.80 -24.42 16.11
N LYS A 655 -28.88 -23.84 16.65
CA LYS A 655 -29.87 -23.04 15.92
C LYS A 655 -30.07 -21.68 16.59
N ALA A 656 -30.44 -20.69 15.80
CA ALA A 656 -30.82 -19.35 16.22
C ALA A 656 -31.97 -18.83 15.32
N GLY A 657 -32.76 -17.87 15.81
CA GLY A 657 -33.81 -17.22 15.03
C GLY A 657 -34.88 -16.56 15.89
N LEU A 658 -36.10 -16.47 15.35
CA LEU A 658 -37.27 -15.93 16.05
C LEU A 658 -38.21 -17.03 16.58
N GLU A 659 -37.91 -18.31 16.30
CA GLU A 659 -38.69 -19.47 16.72
C GLU A 659 -38.34 -19.93 18.15
N SER A 660 -39.28 -20.66 18.78
CA SER A 660 -39.06 -21.28 20.09
C SER A 660 -38.33 -22.62 19.94
N LEU A 661 -37.12 -22.69 20.50
CA LEU A 661 -36.30 -23.91 20.59
C LEU A 661 -36.51 -24.65 21.92
N GLY A 662 -37.40 -24.15 22.80
CA GLY A 662 -37.70 -24.71 24.11
C GLY A 662 -37.99 -23.64 25.18
N THR A 663 -38.40 -24.05 26.37
CA THR A 663 -38.77 -23.14 27.48
C THR A 663 -38.11 -23.53 28.80
N VAL A 664 -37.77 -22.52 29.61
CA VAL A 664 -37.07 -22.64 30.89
C VAL A 664 -37.93 -21.98 31.98
N SER A 665 -38.63 -22.80 32.77
CA SER A 665 -39.44 -22.34 33.92
C SER A 665 -38.60 -22.12 35.20
N GLY A 666 -37.36 -22.63 35.22
CA GLY A 666 -36.42 -22.40 36.32
C GLY A 666 -35.79 -21.01 36.30
N LYS A 667 -35.04 -20.68 37.37
CA LYS A 667 -34.22 -19.46 37.48
C LYS A 667 -32.76 -19.69 37.08
N SER A 668 -32.49 -20.73 36.29
CA SER A 668 -31.15 -21.10 35.84
C SER A 668 -31.18 -21.80 34.49
N TYR A 669 -30.08 -21.74 33.75
CA TYR A 669 -29.90 -22.39 32.45
C TYR A 669 -28.51 -23.01 32.37
N SER A 670 -28.40 -24.19 31.75
CA SER A 670 -27.12 -24.86 31.46
C SER A 670 -26.71 -24.53 30.03
N ILE A 671 -25.71 -23.66 29.90
CA ILE A 671 -25.15 -23.22 28.61
C ILE A 671 -24.23 -24.34 28.11
N PRO A 672 -24.40 -24.87 26.88
CA PRO A 672 -23.48 -25.85 26.31
C PRO A 672 -22.02 -25.34 26.24
N ALA A 673 -21.06 -26.25 26.16
CA ALA A 673 -19.66 -25.90 25.92
C ALA A 673 -19.48 -25.13 24.60
N ARG A 674 -18.51 -24.20 24.55
CA ARG A 674 -18.12 -23.43 23.35
C ARG A 674 -19.30 -22.84 22.55
N SER A 675 -20.32 -22.32 23.22
CA SER A 675 -21.58 -21.91 22.59
C SER A 675 -22.06 -20.52 23.00
N THR A 676 -22.95 -19.96 22.18
CA THR A 676 -23.82 -18.84 22.57
C THR A 676 -25.25 -19.35 22.66
N CYS A 677 -26.00 -18.90 23.66
CA CYS A 677 -27.45 -19.08 23.74
C CYS A 677 -28.13 -17.71 23.91
N VAL A 678 -29.34 -17.58 23.37
CA VAL A 678 -30.17 -16.37 23.50
C VAL A 678 -31.54 -16.80 24.00
N LEU A 679 -31.96 -16.17 25.10
CA LEU A 679 -33.19 -16.45 25.82
C LEU A 679 -34.06 -15.19 25.86
N VAL A 680 -35.37 -15.35 25.67
CA VAL A 680 -36.37 -14.27 25.61
C VAL A 680 -37.37 -14.44 26.75
N GLN A 681 -37.84 -13.35 27.37
CA GLN A 681 -38.90 -13.44 28.38
C GLN A 681 -40.21 -13.97 27.76
N SER A 682 -40.68 -15.14 28.19
CA SER A 682 -41.77 -15.88 27.53
C SER A 682 -43.08 -15.11 27.40
N SER A 683 -43.41 -14.26 28.37
CA SER A 683 -44.59 -13.40 28.35
C SER A 683 -44.58 -12.33 27.24
N THR A 684 -43.44 -12.11 26.59
CA THR A 684 -43.26 -11.18 25.47
C THR A 684 -42.80 -11.85 24.18
N PHE A 685 -42.50 -13.16 24.20
CA PHE A 685 -41.98 -13.90 23.04
C PHE A 685 -42.89 -13.77 21.81
N GLY A 686 -44.21 -13.82 22.02
CA GLY A 686 -45.22 -13.71 20.96
C GLY A 686 -45.31 -12.34 20.26
N ASN A 687 -44.60 -11.31 20.72
CA ASN A 687 -44.68 -9.98 20.12
C ASN A 687 -44.15 -9.96 18.67
N LEU A 688 -43.17 -10.80 18.34
CA LEU A 688 -42.54 -10.90 17.01
C LEU A 688 -43.21 -11.90 16.04
N GLN A 689 -44.46 -12.31 16.27
CA GLN A 689 -45.12 -13.37 15.47
C GLN A 689 -45.24 -13.12 13.95
N ASN A 690 -45.01 -11.89 13.46
CA ASN A 690 -45.03 -11.54 12.03
C ASN A 690 -43.74 -10.84 11.57
N ALA A 691 -42.61 -11.05 12.26
CA ALA A 691 -41.37 -10.29 12.07
C ALA A 691 -40.36 -10.92 11.07
N GLU A 692 -40.73 -12.04 10.43
CA GLU A 692 -39.89 -12.65 9.40
C GLU A 692 -39.91 -11.84 8.09
N PRO A 693 -38.75 -11.58 7.46
CA PRO A 693 -38.70 -10.89 6.17
C PRO A 693 -39.39 -11.73 5.08
N THR A 694 -40.23 -11.06 4.29
CA THR A 694 -40.90 -11.65 3.13
C THR A 694 -40.25 -11.19 1.83
N TYR A 695 -40.37 -12.00 0.76
CA TYR A 695 -39.62 -11.81 -0.48
C TYR A 695 -40.52 -11.90 -1.71
N GLY A 696 -40.09 -11.27 -2.80
CA GLY A 696 -40.60 -11.49 -4.16
C GLY A 696 -39.50 -12.03 -5.08
N THR A 697 -39.90 -12.45 -6.27
CA THR A 697 -39.00 -13.04 -7.28
C THR A 697 -39.05 -12.25 -8.58
N LEU A 698 -37.91 -11.84 -9.11
CA LEU A 698 -37.79 -11.30 -10.46
C LEU A 698 -37.27 -12.40 -11.39
N LYS A 699 -38.06 -12.80 -12.38
CA LYS A 699 -37.61 -13.63 -13.49
C LYS A 699 -37.34 -12.77 -14.71
N VAL A 700 -36.11 -12.84 -15.24
CA VAL A 700 -35.76 -12.21 -16.52
C VAL A 700 -35.56 -13.30 -17.56
N ASN A 701 -36.10 -13.10 -18.75
CA ASN A 701 -35.86 -13.95 -19.92
C ASN A 701 -35.28 -13.08 -21.04
N HIS A 702 -34.29 -13.63 -21.72
CA HIS A 702 -33.71 -13.08 -22.95
C HIS A 702 -34.01 -14.11 -24.03
N VAL A 703 -34.82 -13.74 -25.02
CA VAL A 703 -35.32 -14.63 -26.07
C VAL A 703 -34.99 -14.07 -27.45
N ASP A 704 -34.89 -14.93 -28.45
CA ASP A 704 -34.75 -14.51 -29.85
C ASP A 704 -36.10 -14.06 -30.46
N GLU A 705 -36.12 -13.72 -31.75
CA GLU A 705 -37.35 -13.31 -32.45
C GLU A 705 -38.35 -14.46 -32.74
N ASN A 706 -37.94 -15.72 -32.54
CA ASN A 706 -38.81 -16.89 -32.59
C ASN A 706 -39.43 -17.21 -31.21
N GLY A 707 -38.83 -16.70 -30.13
CA GLY A 707 -39.21 -16.94 -28.74
C GLY A 707 -38.35 -18.00 -28.03
N ASP A 708 -37.28 -18.49 -28.67
CA ASP A 708 -36.34 -19.43 -28.07
C ASP A 708 -35.45 -18.73 -27.03
N VAL A 709 -35.20 -19.39 -25.90
CA VAL A 709 -34.53 -18.78 -24.75
C VAL A 709 -33.01 -18.75 -24.93
N LEU A 710 -32.46 -17.56 -25.10
CA LEU A 710 -31.02 -17.29 -25.15
C LEU A 710 -30.40 -17.32 -23.73
N LYS A 711 -31.07 -16.71 -22.75
CA LYS A 711 -30.68 -16.70 -21.33
C LYS A 711 -31.91 -16.52 -20.44
N SER A 712 -31.91 -17.08 -19.23
CA SER A 712 -32.96 -16.79 -18.24
C SER A 712 -32.41 -16.84 -16.82
N THR A 713 -32.79 -15.86 -16.01
CA THR A 713 -32.35 -15.67 -14.63
C THR A 713 -33.56 -15.53 -13.71
N SER A 714 -33.39 -15.81 -12.42
CA SER A 714 -34.48 -15.76 -11.43
C SER A 714 -33.93 -15.34 -10.07
N ALA A 715 -33.98 -14.04 -9.79
CA ALA A 715 -33.41 -13.39 -8.62
C ALA A 715 -34.43 -13.17 -7.49
N THR A 716 -33.93 -13.09 -6.26
CA THR A 716 -34.76 -12.90 -5.05
C THR A 716 -34.55 -11.52 -4.45
N TYR A 717 -35.64 -10.81 -4.14
CA TYR A 717 -35.60 -9.46 -3.57
C TYR A 717 -36.44 -9.38 -2.28
N LYS A 718 -36.02 -8.55 -1.32
CA LYS A 718 -36.75 -8.31 -0.05
C LYS A 718 -37.98 -7.42 -0.33
N THR A 719 -39.10 -7.70 0.34
CA THR A 719 -40.34 -6.91 0.15
C THR A 719 -40.10 -5.44 0.52
N GLY A 720 -40.59 -4.53 -0.33
CA GLY A 720 -40.40 -3.09 -0.21
C GLY A 720 -39.15 -2.53 -0.89
N THR A 721 -38.18 -3.36 -1.30
CA THR A 721 -37.07 -2.89 -2.14
C THR A 721 -37.54 -2.65 -3.58
N THR A 722 -36.68 -2.06 -4.40
CA THR A 722 -36.92 -1.97 -5.85
C THR A 722 -36.57 -3.33 -6.49
N TYR A 723 -37.02 -3.58 -7.70
CA TYR A 723 -36.38 -4.53 -8.60
C TYR A 723 -36.14 -3.82 -9.94
N ARG A 724 -35.10 -4.26 -10.65
CA ARG A 724 -34.78 -3.77 -12.00
C ARG A 724 -34.35 -4.94 -12.85
N ALA A 725 -34.91 -5.01 -14.05
CA ALA A 725 -34.50 -5.90 -15.11
C ALA A 725 -33.88 -5.05 -16.21
N LEU A 726 -32.65 -5.38 -16.60
CA LEU A 726 -31.92 -4.73 -17.68
C LEU A 726 -31.66 -5.71 -18.82
N PRO A 727 -31.47 -5.25 -20.07
CA PRO A 727 -30.99 -6.09 -21.16
C PRO A 727 -29.62 -6.67 -20.82
N ASP A 728 -29.40 -7.94 -21.15
CA ASP A 728 -28.09 -8.58 -20.99
C ASP A 728 -27.09 -8.02 -22.02
N THR A 729 -26.02 -7.40 -21.55
CA THR A 729 -24.98 -6.76 -22.38
C THR A 729 -24.11 -7.77 -23.12
N THR A 730 -23.94 -8.99 -22.60
CA THR A 730 -23.16 -10.05 -23.25
C THR A 730 -23.85 -10.57 -24.51
N LEU A 731 -25.19 -10.46 -24.59
CA LEU A 731 -25.99 -10.74 -25.79
C LEU A 731 -26.00 -9.59 -26.80
N LEU A 732 -25.69 -8.36 -26.39
CA LEU A 732 -25.61 -7.19 -27.30
C LEU A 732 -24.36 -7.21 -28.21
N TYR A 733 -23.54 -8.25 -28.11
CA TYR A 733 -22.48 -8.58 -29.07
C TYR A 733 -23.03 -9.21 -30.35
N ASP A 734 -23.87 -10.23 -30.22
CA ASP A 734 -24.43 -11.00 -31.35
C ASP A 734 -25.82 -10.52 -31.79
N TYR A 735 -26.57 -9.86 -30.91
CA TYR A 735 -27.98 -9.49 -31.12
C TYR A 735 -28.24 -7.99 -30.86
N ASN A 736 -29.23 -7.45 -31.55
CA ASN A 736 -29.85 -6.17 -31.20
C ASN A 736 -31.11 -6.43 -30.35
N LEU A 737 -31.31 -5.66 -29.28
CA LEU A 737 -32.61 -5.64 -28.58
C LEU A 737 -33.67 -5.02 -29.50
N VAL A 738 -34.83 -5.68 -29.64
CA VAL A 738 -35.92 -5.22 -30.53
C VAL A 738 -37.27 -5.05 -29.85
N ASN A 739 -37.49 -5.68 -28.70
CA ASN A 739 -38.72 -5.51 -27.92
C ASN A 739 -38.49 -5.88 -26.43
N THR A 740 -39.28 -5.29 -25.54
CA THR A 740 -39.26 -5.59 -24.09
C THR A 740 -40.69 -5.72 -23.59
N THR A 741 -40.98 -6.78 -22.83
CA THR A 741 -42.32 -7.07 -22.29
C THR A 741 -42.27 -7.35 -20.79
N GLY A 742 -43.32 -6.96 -20.07
CA GLY A 742 -43.30 -6.86 -18.60
C GLY A 742 -42.76 -5.50 -18.14
N THR A 743 -42.94 -5.18 -16.85
CA THR A 743 -42.47 -3.92 -16.26
C THR A 743 -41.00 -4.07 -15.86
N THR A 744 -40.10 -3.27 -16.43
CA THR A 744 -38.65 -3.36 -16.17
C THR A 744 -38.23 -2.95 -14.76
N THR A 745 -39.03 -2.13 -14.07
CA THR A 745 -38.77 -1.71 -12.68
C THR A 745 -40.05 -1.60 -11.85
N GLY A 746 -39.94 -1.76 -10.53
CA GLY A 746 -41.04 -1.57 -9.59
C GLY A 746 -40.65 -1.88 -8.15
N LYS A 747 -41.61 -1.72 -7.22
CA LYS A 747 -41.43 -2.16 -5.82
C LYS A 747 -41.88 -3.60 -5.63
N VAL A 748 -41.16 -4.33 -4.79
CA VAL A 748 -41.31 -5.77 -4.56
C VAL A 748 -42.39 -6.05 -3.50
N GLU A 749 -43.37 -6.87 -3.87
CA GLU A 749 -44.46 -7.34 -3.00
C GLU A 749 -44.23 -8.78 -2.53
N SER A 750 -44.61 -9.07 -1.29
CA SER A 750 -44.47 -10.39 -0.66
C SER A 750 -45.14 -11.50 -1.47
N GLY A 751 -44.37 -12.52 -1.85
CA GLY A 751 -44.83 -13.71 -2.56
C GLY A 751 -45.12 -13.51 -4.05
N LYS A 752 -44.83 -12.32 -4.60
CA LYS A 752 -45.12 -11.98 -6.00
C LYS A 752 -43.95 -12.32 -6.92
N THR A 753 -44.26 -12.92 -8.06
CA THR A 753 -43.30 -13.13 -9.15
C THR A 753 -43.53 -12.09 -10.25
N TYR A 754 -42.48 -11.34 -10.57
CA TYR A 754 -42.41 -10.41 -11.68
C TYR A 754 -41.70 -11.11 -12.84
N THR A 755 -42.20 -10.99 -14.06
CA THR A 755 -41.56 -11.56 -15.26
C THR A 755 -41.31 -10.45 -16.27
N VAL A 756 -40.06 -10.31 -16.68
CA VAL A 756 -39.63 -9.42 -17.77
C VAL A 756 -39.02 -10.29 -18.86
N THR A 757 -39.37 -10.00 -20.12
CA THR A 757 -38.81 -10.70 -21.29
C THR A 757 -38.30 -9.67 -22.29
N PHE A 758 -36.99 -9.69 -22.48
CA PHE A 758 -36.27 -8.96 -23.53
C PHE A 758 -36.19 -9.84 -24.78
N THR A 759 -36.62 -9.31 -25.92
CA THR A 759 -36.61 -9.99 -27.22
C THR A 759 -35.53 -9.40 -28.10
N TYR A 760 -34.70 -10.28 -28.65
CA TYR A 760 -33.48 -10.00 -29.38
C TYR A 760 -33.58 -10.47 -30.83
N LYS A 761 -33.04 -9.69 -31.75
CA LYS A 761 -32.87 -10.06 -33.16
C LYS A 761 -31.38 -10.20 -33.46
N SER A 762 -30.97 -11.29 -34.11
CA SER A 762 -29.56 -11.45 -34.48
C SER A 762 -29.10 -10.26 -35.32
N SER A 763 -27.92 -9.72 -35.00
CA SER A 763 -27.31 -8.62 -35.72
C SER A 763 -26.80 -9.02 -37.11
N GLY A 764 -26.68 -10.33 -37.38
CA GLY A 764 -25.95 -10.88 -38.52
C GLY A 764 -24.43 -10.88 -38.35
N ILE A 765 -23.92 -10.30 -37.25
CA ILE A 765 -22.52 -10.32 -36.85
C ILE A 765 -22.41 -11.37 -35.73
N SER A 766 -21.52 -12.36 -35.89
CA SER A 766 -21.21 -13.32 -34.83
C SER A 766 -20.04 -12.82 -33.98
N SER A 767 -20.07 -13.11 -32.69
CA SER A 767 -18.95 -12.92 -31.77
C SER A 767 -18.30 -14.24 -31.37
N GLY A 768 -17.13 -14.15 -30.75
CA GLY A 768 -16.39 -15.26 -30.20
C GLY A 768 -15.21 -14.74 -29.38
N TYR A 769 -14.40 -15.65 -28.84
CA TYR A 769 -13.26 -15.28 -28.01
C TYR A 769 -11.93 -15.35 -28.76
N LEU A 770 -11.20 -14.25 -28.75
CA LEU A 770 -9.77 -14.25 -29.03
C LEU A 770 -9.03 -14.75 -27.79
N THR A 771 -8.49 -15.96 -27.86
CA THR A 771 -7.75 -16.60 -26.77
C THR A 771 -6.27 -16.62 -27.08
N VAL A 772 -5.43 -16.05 -26.22
CA VAL A 772 -3.97 -16.02 -26.37
C VAL A 772 -3.35 -16.97 -25.36
N ASN A 773 -2.80 -18.08 -25.86
CA ASN A 773 -2.09 -19.08 -25.07
C ASN A 773 -0.58 -18.84 -25.11
N TYR A 774 0.07 -19.01 -23.95
CA TYR A 774 1.53 -19.01 -23.83
C TYR A 774 1.99 -20.38 -23.35
N VAL A 775 2.69 -21.14 -24.20
CA VAL A 775 3.05 -22.54 -23.92
C VAL A 775 4.53 -22.83 -24.20
N ASN A 776 5.10 -23.84 -23.56
CA ASN A 776 6.41 -24.36 -23.94
C ASN A 776 6.33 -25.18 -25.26
N ALA A 777 7.47 -25.63 -25.78
CA ALA A 777 7.55 -26.48 -26.98
C ALA A 777 6.67 -27.74 -26.94
N ASN A 778 6.37 -28.27 -25.75
CA ASN A 778 5.52 -29.46 -25.52
C ASN A 778 4.02 -29.13 -25.35
N GLY A 779 3.63 -27.85 -25.46
CA GLY A 779 2.23 -27.41 -25.27
C GLY A 779 1.80 -27.23 -23.81
N THR A 780 2.71 -27.35 -22.83
CA THR A 780 2.39 -27.02 -21.42
C THR A 780 2.29 -25.51 -21.25
N LYS A 781 1.25 -25.00 -20.58
CA LYS A 781 1.09 -23.58 -20.22
C LYS A 781 2.33 -23.08 -19.45
N VAL A 782 2.86 -21.90 -19.83
CA VAL A 782 3.96 -21.20 -19.14
C VAL A 782 3.58 -19.81 -18.62
N LYS A 783 2.50 -19.22 -19.13
CA LYS A 783 1.80 -18.04 -18.55
C LYS A 783 0.30 -18.23 -18.77
N ASP A 784 -0.54 -17.67 -17.90
CA ASP A 784 -1.99 -17.73 -18.04
C ASP A 784 -2.50 -17.14 -19.36
N SER A 785 -3.60 -17.71 -19.86
CA SER A 785 -4.17 -17.35 -21.16
C SER A 785 -5.04 -16.10 -21.05
N VAL A 786 -4.81 -15.13 -21.94
CA VAL A 786 -5.68 -13.94 -22.09
C VAL A 786 -6.89 -14.34 -22.95
N LYS A 787 -8.09 -13.85 -22.64
CA LYS A 787 -9.33 -14.22 -23.33
C LYS A 787 -10.27 -13.02 -23.45
N ASN A 788 -10.37 -12.45 -24.65
CA ASN A 788 -11.20 -11.28 -24.94
C ASN A 788 -12.35 -11.66 -25.89
N LYS A 789 -13.56 -11.13 -25.66
CA LYS A 789 -14.72 -11.35 -26.55
C LYS A 789 -14.72 -10.29 -27.66
N MET A 790 -14.85 -10.71 -28.92
CA MET A 790 -14.75 -9.85 -30.11
C MET A 790 -15.81 -10.22 -31.15
N ARG A 791 -16.23 -9.24 -31.96
CA ARG A 791 -17.22 -9.36 -33.04
C ARG A 791 -16.54 -9.65 -34.38
N SER A 792 -17.25 -10.28 -35.31
CA SER A 792 -16.82 -10.42 -36.71
C SER A 792 -16.60 -9.02 -37.31
N GLY A 793 -15.39 -8.73 -37.77
CA GLY A 793 -15.01 -7.40 -38.26
C GLY A 793 -14.14 -6.58 -37.30
N ASP A 794 -14.00 -6.96 -36.03
CA ASP A 794 -13.12 -6.26 -35.09
C ASP A 794 -11.65 -6.57 -35.42
N GLU A 795 -10.82 -5.55 -35.63
CA GLU A 795 -9.37 -5.72 -35.81
C GLU A 795 -8.69 -6.06 -34.47
N TYR A 796 -7.84 -7.09 -34.46
CA TYR A 796 -6.98 -7.43 -33.33
C TYR A 796 -5.49 -7.34 -33.67
N SER A 797 -4.68 -7.10 -32.66
CA SER A 797 -3.22 -7.20 -32.72
C SER A 797 -2.71 -7.68 -31.35
N VAL A 798 -1.95 -8.76 -31.34
CA VAL A 798 -1.51 -9.42 -30.10
C VAL A 798 0.00 -9.61 -30.11
N SER A 799 0.65 -8.97 -29.13
CA SER A 799 2.08 -9.10 -28.88
C SER A 799 2.42 -10.42 -28.17
N PRO A 800 3.58 -11.04 -28.45
CA PRO A 800 4.12 -12.08 -27.58
C PRO A 800 4.40 -11.52 -26.18
N ALA A 801 4.04 -12.26 -25.14
CA ALA A 801 4.39 -11.86 -23.77
C ALA A 801 5.89 -12.08 -23.50
N THR A 802 6.49 -11.18 -22.73
CA THR A 802 7.71 -11.48 -21.96
C THR A 802 7.34 -12.45 -20.83
N ILE A 803 8.15 -13.50 -20.64
CA ILE A 803 7.95 -14.55 -19.62
C ILE A 803 9.31 -14.89 -19.02
N GLN A 804 9.45 -14.91 -17.69
CA GLN A 804 10.75 -15.01 -17.05
C GLN A 804 11.33 -16.43 -17.20
N GLY A 805 12.62 -16.53 -17.51
CA GLY A 805 13.29 -17.83 -17.70
C GLY A 805 12.96 -18.55 -19.01
N TYR A 806 12.26 -17.89 -19.94
CA TYR A 806 11.90 -18.37 -21.28
C TYR A 806 12.30 -17.37 -22.38
N GLN A 807 12.59 -17.90 -23.57
CA GLN A 807 12.74 -17.16 -24.83
C GLN A 807 11.53 -17.45 -25.72
N LEU A 808 11.08 -16.46 -26.49
CA LEU A 808 10.03 -16.68 -27.50
C LEU A 808 10.56 -17.61 -28.59
N ASP A 809 9.82 -18.67 -28.92
CA ASP A 809 10.16 -19.54 -30.04
C ASP A 809 9.74 -18.91 -31.37
N THR A 810 10.58 -18.00 -31.86
CA THR A 810 10.36 -17.29 -33.13
C THR A 810 10.53 -18.18 -34.37
N ASP A 811 10.94 -19.45 -34.24
CA ASP A 811 10.84 -20.45 -35.31
C ASP A 811 9.42 -21.04 -35.42
N SER A 812 8.63 -20.92 -34.34
CA SER A 812 7.24 -21.38 -34.22
C SER A 812 6.26 -20.19 -34.06
N PHE A 813 6.58 -19.01 -34.60
CA PHE A 813 5.79 -17.81 -34.38
C PHE A 813 4.40 -17.91 -35.06
N PRO A 814 3.30 -17.62 -34.34
CA PRO A 814 1.96 -17.69 -34.93
C PRO A 814 1.75 -16.62 -36.03
N ALA A 815 1.28 -17.03 -37.20
CA ALA A 815 0.95 -16.13 -38.31
C ALA A 815 -0.33 -15.30 -38.03
N ASN A 816 -1.23 -15.80 -37.18
CA ASN A 816 -2.48 -15.14 -36.83
C ASN A 816 -2.33 -14.16 -35.64
N THR A 817 -1.25 -13.39 -35.57
CA THR A 817 -1.03 -12.42 -34.47
C THR A 817 -1.76 -11.11 -34.63
N SER A 818 -2.24 -10.77 -35.83
CA SER A 818 -3.07 -9.60 -36.07
C SER A 818 -3.98 -9.77 -37.28
N GLY A 819 -5.06 -9.01 -37.32
CA GLY A 819 -5.98 -8.88 -38.45
C GLY A 819 -7.44 -8.84 -38.01
N THR A 820 -8.36 -8.95 -38.96
CA THR A 820 -9.79 -8.94 -38.70
C THR A 820 -10.25 -10.23 -37.99
N PHE A 821 -10.94 -10.11 -36.86
CA PHE A 821 -11.57 -11.24 -36.18
C PHE A 821 -12.73 -11.80 -37.02
N SER A 822 -12.79 -13.13 -37.17
CA SER A 822 -13.78 -13.80 -38.02
C SER A 822 -15.18 -13.89 -37.40
N GLY A 823 -15.34 -13.59 -36.11
CA GLY A 823 -16.58 -13.81 -35.37
C GLY A 823 -16.74 -15.27 -34.92
N THR A 824 -15.61 -15.95 -34.67
CA THR A 824 -15.54 -17.33 -34.16
C THR A 824 -14.32 -17.46 -33.25
N ASP A 825 -14.42 -18.24 -32.18
CA ASP A 825 -13.31 -18.49 -31.23
C ASP A 825 -11.98 -18.74 -31.95
N THR A 826 -11.04 -17.80 -31.77
CA THR A 826 -9.75 -17.78 -32.45
C THR A 826 -8.66 -17.93 -31.41
N THR A 827 -7.80 -18.94 -31.57
CA THR A 827 -6.69 -19.18 -30.65
C THR A 827 -5.36 -18.75 -31.29
N ILE A 828 -4.65 -17.84 -30.62
CA ILE A 828 -3.24 -17.53 -30.86
C ILE A 828 -2.44 -18.33 -29.84
N THR A 829 -1.35 -18.98 -30.27
CA THR A 829 -0.49 -19.74 -29.35
C THR A 829 0.96 -19.38 -29.57
N PHE A 830 1.51 -18.56 -28.66
CA PHE A 830 2.93 -18.29 -28.61
C PHE A 830 3.65 -19.46 -27.94
N LYS A 831 4.64 -20.02 -28.64
CA LYS A 831 5.51 -21.05 -28.09
C LYS A 831 6.77 -20.42 -27.49
N TYR A 832 7.29 -21.06 -26.45
CA TYR A 832 8.46 -20.61 -25.73
C TYR A 832 9.48 -21.76 -25.56
N LYS A 833 10.75 -21.43 -25.80
CA LYS A 833 11.90 -22.26 -25.45
C LYS A 833 12.32 -21.88 -24.02
N LYS A 834 12.51 -22.86 -23.13
CA LYS A 834 13.13 -22.56 -21.82
C LYS A 834 14.59 -22.15 -22.06
N LEU A 835 15.09 -21.15 -21.32
CA LEU A 835 16.49 -20.72 -21.47
C LEU A 835 17.44 -21.88 -21.12
N ASN A 836 18.58 -21.93 -21.83
CA ASN A 836 19.55 -23.03 -21.71
C ASN A 836 20.22 -23.13 -20.34
N SER A 837 20.27 -22.03 -19.57
CA SER A 837 20.77 -22.10 -18.20
C SER A 837 19.73 -22.77 -17.30
N THR A 838 20.15 -23.80 -16.56
CA THR A 838 19.32 -24.44 -15.52
C THR A 838 19.34 -23.69 -14.20
N SER A 839 20.15 -22.63 -14.08
CA SER A 839 20.35 -21.87 -12.84
C SER A 839 20.57 -20.37 -13.08
N THR A 840 20.43 -19.59 -12.02
CA THR A 840 20.69 -18.16 -11.96
C THR A 840 21.71 -17.88 -10.87
N VAL A 841 22.78 -17.17 -11.22
CA VAL A 841 23.84 -16.77 -10.29
C VAL A 841 23.51 -15.37 -9.76
N VAL A 842 23.48 -15.26 -8.44
CA VAL A 842 23.00 -14.08 -7.72
C VAL A 842 24.13 -13.56 -6.85
N HIS A 843 24.69 -12.41 -7.23
CA HIS A 843 25.67 -11.67 -6.45
C HIS A 843 24.94 -10.53 -5.71
N TYR A 844 25.12 -10.44 -4.40
CA TYR A 844 24.48 -9.44 -3.54
C TYR A 844 25.50 -8.81 -2.60
N LYS A 845 25.57 -7.48 -2.56
CA LYS A 845 26.43 -6.77 -1.60
C LYS A 845 25.67 -6.58 -0.29
N LYS A 846 25.89 -7.52 0.64
CA LYS A 846 25.19 -7.58 1.92
C LYS A 846 25.43 -6.29 2.75
N PRO A 847 24.38 -5.63 3.27
CA PRO A 847 24.52 -4.54 4.24
C PRO A 847 25.47 -4.89 5.39
N SER A 848 26.26 -3.91 5.85
CA SER A 848 27.21 -4.08 6.97
C SER A 848 26.52 -4.47 8.27
N SER A 849 25.27 -4.05 8.46
CA SER A 849 24.42 -4.33 9.63
C SER A 849 23.89 -5.76 9.72
N TRP A 850 24.02 -6.58 8.66
CA TRP A 850 23.54 -7.97 8.66
C TRP A 850 24.66 -8.94 9.04
N SER A 851 24.39 -9.87 9.96
CA SER A 851 25.35 -10.93 10.37
C SER A 851 25.75 -11.87 9.23
N ASP A 852 24.80 -12.14 8.35
CA ASP A 852 24.82 -13.17 7.31
C ASP A 852 23.76 -12.83 6.25
N VAL A 853 23.67 -13.60 5.17
CA VAL A 853 22.57 -13.45 4.22
C VAL A 853 22.14 -14.77 3.58
N ARG A 854 20.84 -14.95 3.48
CA ARG A 854 20.14 -15.98 2.72
C ARG A 854 19.45 -15.36 1.52
N CYS A 855 19.56 -16.03 0.38
CA CYS A 855 18.74 -15.78 -0.79
C CYS A 855 17.48 -16.66 -0.71
N TYR A 856 16.33 -16.01 -0.64
CA TYR A 856 15.01 -16.57 -0.91
C TYR A 856 14.72 -16.38 -2.39
N SER A 857 14.09 -17.36 -3.04
CA SER A 857 13.81 -17.31 -4.47
C SER A 857 12.42 -17.82 -4.81
N TYR A 858 11.78 -17.26 -5.85
CA TYR A 858 10.55 -17.81 -6.44
C TYR A 858 10.46 -17.55 -7.95
N THR A 859 9.78 -18.43 -8.67
CA THR A 859 9.45 -18.26 -10.11
C THR A 859 8.10 -17.57 -10.31
N ASP A 860 7.80 -17.16 -11.56
CA ASP A 860 6.53 -16.51 -11.97
C ASP A 860 5.26 -17.27 -11.50
N ASP A 861 5.37 -18.59 -11.30
CA ASP A 861 4.30 -19.48 -10.83
C ASP A 861 4.25 -19.66 -9.29
N GLY A 862 4.92 -18.77 -8.55
CA GLY A 862 4.93 -18.71 -7.09
C GLY A 862 5.73 -19.81 -6.38
N LYS A 863 6.34 -20.75 -7.11
CA LYS A 863 7.11 -21.85 -6.51
C LYS A 863 8.51 -21.38 -6.13
N ASN A 864 9.02 -21.84 -4.98
CA ASN A 864 10.44 -21.68 -4.65
C ASN A 864 11.28 -22.78 -5.34
N PRO A 865 12.27 -22.43 -6.18
CA PRO A 865 13.19 -23.40 -6.78
C PRO A 865 14.00 -24.26 -5.80
N THR A 866 14.21 -23.80 -4.56
CA THR A 866 15.14 -24.45 -3.61
C THR A 866 14.48 -25.42 -2.63
N GLY A 867 13.15 -25.41 -2.50
CA GLY A 867 12.41 -26.25 -1.54
C GLY A 867 11.27 -25.51 -0.86
N GLU A 868 11.02 -25.81 0.41
CA GLU A 868 10.08 -25.03 1.24
C GLU A 868 10.60 -23.62 1.51
N TRP A 869 9.70 -22.68 1.87
CA TRP A 869 10.05 -21.28 2.14
C TRP A 869 11.00 -21.11 3.35
N ASN A 870 11.02 -22.09 4.25
CA ASN A 870 11.93 -22.16 5.40
C ASN A 870 13.37 -22.62 5.02
N THR A 871 13.63 -23.06 3.78
CA THR A 871 14.94 -23.57 3.30
C THR A 871 15.68 -22.59 2.38
N ALA A 872 15.69 -21.30 2.70
CA ALA A 872 16.40 -20.28 1.92
C ALA A 872 17.92 -20.49 1.91
N THR A 873 18.52 -20.28 0.73
CA THR A 873 19.92 -20.62 0.42
C THR A 873 20.88 -19.64 1.09
N VAL A 874 21.68 -20.11 2.04
CA VAL A 874 22.80 -19.34 2.60
C VAL A 874 23.75 -18.95 1.47
N MET A 875 24.05 -17.66 1.35
CA MET A 875 24.99 -17.17 0.34
C MET A 875 26.42 -17.25 0.87
N THR A 876 27.37 -17.59 0.01
CA THR A 876 28.80 -17.68 0.33
C THR A 876 29.48 -16.34 0.05
N SER A 877 30.32 -15.85 0.96
CA SER A 877 31.11 -14.62 0.73
C SER A 877 32.12 -14.80 -0.41
N GLU A 878 32.23 -13.80 -1.28
CA GLU A 878 33.25 -13.70 -2.34
C GLU A 878 34.37 -12.68 -2.01
N GLY A 879 34.18 -11.87 -0.96
CA GLY A 879 35.07 -10.75 -0.61
C GLY A 879 34.38 -9.39 -0.74
N ASP A 880 34.99 -8.33 -0.19
CA ASP A 880 34.57 -6.92 -0.31
C ASP A 880 33.08 -6.61 0.01
N GLY A 881 32.45 -7.44 0.84
CA GLY A 881 31.03 -7.37 1.20
C GLY A 881 30.06 -8.06 0.22
N TRP A 882 30.56 -8.65 -0.86
CA TRP A 882 29.78 -9.44 -1.82
C TRP A 882 29.57 -10.88 -1.37
N TYR A 883 28.35 -11.37 -1.59
CA TYR A 883 27.90 -12.72 -1.29
C TYR A 883 27.20 -13.31 -2.51
N LYS A 884 27.31 -14.63 -2.68
CA LYS A 884 26.84 -15.36 -3.85
C LYS A 884 26.01 -16.59 -3.52
N CYS A 885 24.98 -16.82 -4.30
CA CYS A 885 24.37 -18.14 -4.44
C CYS A 885 24.07 -18.48 -5.90
N THR A 886 23.77 -19.77 -6.14
CA THR A 886 23.24 -20.26 -7.41
C THR A 886 21.84 -20.82 -7.16
N VAL A 887 20.81 -20.15 -7.67
CA VAL A 887 19.42 -20.61 -7.60
C VAL A 887 19.17 -21.61 -8.73
N PRO A 888 18.54 -22.78 -8.49
CA PRO A 888 18.32 -23.82 -9.51
C PRO A 888 17.13 -23.51 -10.45
N ALA A 889 17.03 -22.27 -10.94
CA ALA A 889 16.05 -21.84 -11.94
C ALA A 889 16.67 -20.93 -13.01
N SER A 890 16.16 -21.02 -14.24
CA SER A 890 16.61 -20.21 -15.40
C SER A 890 16.34 -18.71 -15.24
N ALA A 891 15.34 -18.38 -14.43
CA ALA A 891 15.12 -17.07 -13.84
C ALA A 891 14.34 -17.25 -12.53
N CYS A 892 14.37 -16.25 -11.67
CA CYS A 892 13.59 -16.15 -10.45
C CYS A 892 13.54 -14.69 -9.96
N TYR A 893 12.58 -14.37 -9.11
CA TYR A 893 12.68 -13.24 -8.20
C TYR A 893 13.50 -13.65 -6.98
N VAL A 894 14.38 -12.77 -6.50
CA VAL A 894 15.23 -13.02 -5.33
C VAL A 894 15.03 -11.97 -4.24
N MET A 895 15.08 -12.41 -2.99
CA MET A 895 15.00 -11.57 -1.80
C MET A 895 16.04 -12.01 -0.79
N PHE A 896 16.55 -11.07 -0.01
CA PHE A 896 17.63 -11.28 0.93
C PHE A 896 17.14 -11.06 2.37
N HIS A 897 17.62 -11.91 3.29
CA HIS A 897 17.31 -11.87 4.73
C HIS A 897 18.55 -12.33 5.51
N PRO A 898 18.87 -11.76 6.68
CA PRO A 898 19.80 -12.36 7.64
C PRO A 898 19.11 -13.49 8.42
N THR A 899 19.85 -14.37 9.12
CA THR A 899 19.25 -15.38 10.00
C THR A 899 18.84 -14.80 11.37
N SER A 900 19.20 -13.54 11.66
CA SER A 900 19.19 -12.96 13.01
C SER A 900 18.08 -11.94 13.32
N ASN A 901 17.31 -11.47 12.33
CA ASN A 901 16.20 -10.52 12.51
C ASN A 901 15.20 -10.59 11.34
N THR A 902 14.22 -9.70 11.28
CA THR A 902 13.15 -9.67 10.28
C THR A 902 13.42 -8.75 9.07
N ALA A 903 14.62 -8.17 8.93
CA ALA A 903 14.94 -7.22 7.87
C ALA A 903 15.08 -7.90 6.50
N GLN A 904 14.41 -7.34 5.49
CA GLN A 904 14.39 -7.86 4.13
C GLN A 904 14.91 -6.82 3.13
N GLU A 905 15.67 -7.26 2.13
CA GLU A 905 15.98 -6.47 0.93
C GLU A 905 15.55 -7.28 -0.32
N PRO A 906 14.61 -6.80 -1.15
CA PRO A 906 13.89 -5.53 -1.04
C PRO A 906 12.88 -5.57 0.12
N GLY A 907 12.48 -4.40 0.61
CA GLY A 907 11.69 -4.25 1.84
C GLY A 907 10.38 -5.06 1.88
N GLN A 908 9.85 -5.28 3.09
CA GLN A 908 8.60 -6.02 3.28
C GLN A 908 7.46 -5.39 2.45
N GLY A 909 6.76 -6.21 1.66
CA GLY A 909 5.75 -5.76 0.69
C GLY A 909 6.25 -5.67 -0.75
N ALA A 910 7.54 -5.42 -0.98
CA ALA A 910 8.11 -5.38 -2.31
C ALA A 910 7.98 -6.73 -3.06
N SER A 911 8.05 -6.68 -4.38
CA SER A 911 8.38 -7.86 -5.19
C SER A 911 9.91 -8.05 -5.19
N GLY A 912 10.37 -9.29 -5.28
CA GLY A 912 11.81 -9.59 -5.26
C GLY A 912 12.54 -9.01 -6.48
N TYR A 913 13.86 -8.90 -6.40
CA TYR A 913 14.65 -8.47 -7.54
C TYR A 913 14.55 -9.50 -8.68
N PRO A 914 14.18 -9.11 -9.91
CA PRO A 914 14.13 -10.05 -11.03
C PRO A 914 15.55 -10.48 -11.41
N ALA A 915 15.81 -11.78 -11.40
CA ALA A 915 17.12 -12.36 -11.63
C ALA A 915 17.07 -13.43 -12.72
N SER A 916 17.98 -13.36 -13.69
CA SER A 916 18.18 -14.40 -14.71
C SER A 916 19.62 -14.37 -15.21
N GLY A 917 20.20 -15.53 -15.47
CA GLY A 917 21.61 -15.64 -15.90
C GLY A 917 22.57 -15.31 -14.75
N GLU A 918 23.20 -14.14 -14.80
CA GLU A 918 24.06 -13.60 -13.74
C GLU A 918 23.62 -12.16 -13.40
N VAL A 919 23.34 -11.90 -12.13
CA VAL A 919 22.91 -10.59 -11.63
C VAL A 919 23.72 -10.14 -10.42
N TRP A 920 23.88 -8.82 -10.28
CA TRP A 920 24.67 -8.13 -9.26
C TRP A 920 23.83 -7.03 -8.62
N ILE A 921 23.47 -7.21 -7.34
CA ILE A 921 22.56 -6.33 -6.58
C ILE A 921 23.32 -5.67 -5.43
N ASN A 922 23.20 -4.34 -5.30
CA ASN A 922 23.88 -3.55 -4.26
C ASN A 922 23.02 -2.34 -3.88
N ASN A 923 22.54 -2.29 -2.63
CA ASN A 923 21.75 -1.19 -2.09
C ASN A 923 20.56 -0.83 -3.01
N GLY A 924 19.67 -1.80 -3.24
CA GLY A 924 18.53 -1.68 -4.16
C GLY A 924 18.85 -1.65 -5.66
N ALA A 925 20.04 -1.23 -6.09
CA ALA A 925 20.41 -1.17 -7.50
C ALA A 925 20.77 -2.56 -8.04
N ILE A 926 20.06 -3.02 -9.07
CA ILE A 926 20.38 -4.24 -9.80
C ILE A 926 21.12 -3.93 -11.12
N THR A 927 22.18 -4.69 -11.38
CA THR A 927 22.82 -4.80 -12.70
C THR A 927 22.84 -6.25 -13.16
N PHE A 928 22.76 -6.48 -14.46
CA PHE A 928 22.59 -7.82 -15.04
C PHE A 928 23.21 -7.88 -16.45
N THR A 929 23.24 -9.08 -17.03
CA THR A 929 23.45 -9.24 -18.48
C THR A 929 22.10 -9.18 -19.18
N GLY A 930 21.90 -8.17 -20.03
CA GLY A 930 20.69 -8.02 -20.82
C GLY A 930 20.90 -8.56 -22.23
N THR A 931 20.04 -9.49 -22.65
CA THR A 931 20.08 -10.08 -23.99
C THR A 931 18.88 -9.63 -24.80
N VAL A 932 19.10 -8.97 -25.93
CA VAL A 932 18.09 -8.56 -26.91
C VAL A 932 18.18 -9.46 -28.13
N ILE A 933 17.11 -10.18 -28.45
CA ILE A 933 17.01 -11.03 -29.63
C ILE A 933 16.04 -10.38 -30.62
N THR A 934 16.56 -9.94 -31.75
CA THR A 934 15.79 -9.30 -32.81
C THR A 934 15.44 -10.33 -33.87
N SER A 935 14.17 -10.69 -33.98
CA SER A 935 13.64 -11.55 -35.04
C SER A 935 12.93 -10.75 -36.13
N HIS A 936 12.98 -11.26 -37.36
CA HIS A 936 12.37 -10.63 -38.54
C HIS A 936 11.47 -11.65 -39.23
N ILE A 937 10.15 -11.43 -39.20
CA ILE A 937 9.14 -12.47 -39.47
C ILE A 937 8.13 -11.98 -40.53
N ASP A 938 7.88 -12.83 -41.54
CA ASP A 938 6.79 -12.66 -42.50
C ASP A 938 5.45 -12.93 -41.81
N ILE A 939 4.54 -11.95 -41.83
CA ILE A 939 3.32 -12.03 -41.02
C ILE A 939 2.35 -13.10 -41.53
N ALA A 940 2.26 -13.31 -42.85
CA ALA A 940 1.29 -14.21 -43.47
C ALA A 940 1.66 -15.69 -43.28
N THR A 941 2.94 -16.01 -43.06
CA THR A 941 3.45 -17.37 -42.91
C THR A 941 4.00 -17.69 -41.53
N GLY A 942 4.24 -16.68 -40.67
CA GLY A 942 4.87 -16.83 -39.36
C GLY A 942 6.35 -17.19 -39.42
N LYS A 943 6.99 -17.10 -40.59
CA LYS A 943 8.37 -17.57 -40.82
C LYS A 943 9.40 -16.46 -40.76
N LYS A 944 10.58 -16.79 -40.25
CA LYS A 944 11.75 -15.91 -40.30
C LYS A 944 12.16 -15.60 -41.75
N ILE A 945 12.33 -14.32 -42.04
CA ILE A 945 12.85 -13.81 -43.32
C ILE A 945 14.33 -13.41 -43.26
N ALA A 946 14.92 -13.40 -42.07
CA ALA A 946 16.34 -13.24 -41.81
C ALA A 946 16.71 -13.99 -40.51
N ALA A 947 18.00 -14.22 -40.28
CA ALA A 947 18.48 -14.79 -39.02
C ALA A 947 18.27 -13.80 -37.86
N ASP A 948 18.15 -14.31 -36.63
CA ASP A 948 17.99 -13.47 -35.46
C ASP A 948 19.27 -12.68 -35.15
N VAL A 949 19.13 -11.38 -34.86
CA VAL A 949 20.25 -10.54 -34.40
C VAL A 949 20.22 -10.51 -32.88
N VAL A 950 21.17 -11.23 -32.27
CA VAL A 950 21.37 -11.25 -30.81
C VAL A 950 22.35 -10.15 -30.42
N SER A 951 21.96 -9.32 -29.44
CA SER A 951 22.79 -8.30 -28.82
C SER A 951 22.82 -8.54 -27.32
N GLU A 952 24.02 -8.75 -26.76
CA GLU A 952 24.24 -8.92 -25.32
C GLU A 952 25.00 -7.72 -24.77
N LYS A 953 24.54 -7.17 -23.66
CA LYS A 953 25.22 -6.08 -22.95
C LYS A 953 25.31 -6.45 -21.46
N THR A 954 26.52 -6.50 -20.94
CA THR A 954 26.80 -6.89 -19.54
C THR A 954 26.78 -5.67 -18.61
N LYS A 955 26.43 -5.89 -17.34
CA LYS A 955 26.31 -4.85 -16.29
C LYS A 955 25.37 -3.68 -16.67
N VAL A 956 24.29 -3.98 -17.39
CA VAL A 956 23.21 -3.02 -17.65
C VAL A 956 22.29 -2.91 -16.45
N THR A 957 21.67 -1.74 -16.33
CA THR A 957 20.59 -1.40 -15.40
C THR A 957 19.23 -1.41 -16.12
N SER A 958 18.13 -1.19 -15.39
CA SER A 958 16.81 -0.95 -15.98
C SER A 958 16.63 0.45 -16.59
N SER A 959 17.58 1.37 -16.45
CA SER A 959 17.59 2.67 -17.15
C SER A 959 18.46 2.68 -18.41
N ASP A 960 19.26 1.64 -18.64
CA ASP A 960 19.91 1.42 -19.94
C ASP A 960 18.86 1.12 -21.02
N THR A 961 18.96 1.80 -22.16
CA THR A 961 18.11 1.54 -23.34
C THR A 961 18.81 0.72 -24.40
N TYR A 962 18.04 -0.07 -25.14
CA TYR A 962 18.44 -0.71 -26.40
C TYR A 962 17.73 -0.07 -27.60
N THR A 963 18.27 -0.30 -28.79
CA THR A 963 17.66 0.10 -30.06
C THR A 963 18.05 -0.93 -31.12
N THR A 964 17.06 -1.43 -31.86
CA THR A 964 17.24 -2.38 -32.96
C THR A 964 16.95 -1.71 -34.30
N SER A 965 17.06 -2.45 -35.40
CA SER A 965 16.76 -1.94 -36.74
C SER A 965 16.07 -2.98 -37.61
N ALA A 966 15.23 -2.51 -38.53
CA ALA A 966 14.60 -3.34 -39.55
C ALA A 966 15.59 -3.78 -40.63
N VAL A 967 15.23 -4.82 -41.38
CA VAL A 967 15.93 -5.23 -42.60
C VAL A 967 15.74 -4.15 -43.66
N ALA A 968 16.84 -3.51 -44.06
CA ALA A 968 16.82 -2.42 -45.03
C ALA A 968 16.23 -2.87 -46.39
N GLY A 969 15.36 -2.03 -46.95
CA GLY A 969 14.72 -2.29 -48.26
C GLY A 969 13.47 -3.18 -48.22
N LYS A 970 12.90 -3.45 -47.03
CA LYS A 970 11.59 -4.10 -46.87
C LYS A 970 10.61 -3.23 -46.07
N ASN A 971 9.32 -3.38 -46.34
CA ASN A 971 8.26 -2.73 -45.58
C ASN A 971 8.06 -3.44 -44.23
N VAL A 972 8.12 -2.68 -43.14
CA VAL A 972 7.68 -3.14 -41.81
C VAL A 972 6.24 -2.72 -41.61
N ILE A 973 5.39 -3.65 -41.18
CA ILE A 973 4.01 -3.39 -40.79
C ILE A 973 4.00 -2.80 -39.37
N THR A 974 4.60 -3.52 -38.43
CA THR A 974 4.71 -3.11 -37.02
C THR A 974 6.08 -3.49 -36.45
N PRO A 975 6.82 -2.56 -35.83
CA PRO A 975 7.99 -2.85 -35.01
C PRO A 975 7.59 -3.13 -33.55
N LEU A 976 7.48 -4.40 -33.15
CA LEU A 976 7.22 -4.75 -31.75
C LEU A 976 8.49 -4.55 -30.92
N ASN A 977 8.46 -3.57 -30.02
CA ASN A 977 9.53 -3.24 -29.06
C ASN A 977 10.90 -2.93 -29.71
N ALA A 978 10.94 -2.20 -30.83
CA ALA A 978 12.22 -1.86 -31.51
C ALA A 978 13.18 -0.99 -30.67
N THR A 979 12.65 -0.30 -29.66
CA THR A 979 13.39 0.49 -28.67
C THR A 979 12.76 0.26 -27.31
N GLY A 980 13.57 0.19 -26.26
CA GLY A 980 13.07 0.05 -24.89
C GLY A 980 14.20 -0.07 -23.89
N ASN A 981 13.85 -0.41 -22.65
CA ASN A 981 14.78 -0.54 -21.53
C ASN A 981 15.23 -2.00 -21.35
N TYR A 982 16.47 -2.20 -20.91
CA TYR A 982 16.97 -3.52 -20.57
C TYR A 982 16.30 -4.08 -19.30
N PHE A 983 16.08 -5.40 -19.23
CA PHE A 983 15.65 -6.11 -18.01
C PHE A 983 16.43 -7.43 -17.87
N ALA A 984 16.46 -8.00 -16.65
CA ALA A 984 17.17 -9.24 -16.36
C ALA A 984 16.53 -10.46 -17.05
N GLY A 985 17.07 -10.85 -18.20
CA GLY A 985 16.58 -11.96 -19.01
C GLY A 985 16.72 -11.72 -20.51
N VAL A 986 15.81 -12.30 -21.29
CA VAL A 986 15.80 -12.21 -22.75
C VAL A 986 14.64 -11.35 -23.26
N ILE A 987 14.99 -10.20 -23.82
CA ILE A 987 14.10 -9.31 -24.55
C ILE A 987 13.92 -9.89 -25.96
N ASN A 988 12.67 -10.05 -26.40
CA ASN A 988 12.35 -10.53 -27.74
C ASN A 988 11.74 -9.38 -28.53
N VAL A 989 12.45 -8.92 -29.57
CA VAL A 989 12.03 -7.84 -30.46
C VAL A 989 11.60 -8.47 -31.78
N VAL A 990 10.41 -8.13 -32.28
CA VAL A 990 9.86 -8.76 -33.48
C VAL A 990 9.44 -7.70 -34.50
N TYR A 991 10.10 -7.71 -35.66
CA TYR A 991 9.65 -6.94 -36.82
C TYR A 991 8.76 -7.83 -37.68
N LEU A 992 7.52 -7.37 -37.90
CA LEU A 992 6.56 -8.02 -38.80
C LEU A 992 6.60 -7.35 -40.19
N TYR A 993 6.68 -8.16 -41.24
CA TYR A 993 6.82 -7.71 -42.63
C TYR A 993 5.64 -8.20 -43.49
N ASP A 994 5.34 -7.46 -44.55
CA ASP A 994 4.43 -7.93 -45.60
C ASP A 994 5.05 -9.09 -46.41
N SER A 995 4.20 -9.93 -46.99
CA SER A 995 4.60 -11.09 -47.79
C SER A 995 4.82 -10.72 -49.27
N GLY A 996 5.35 -9.52 -49.54
CA GLY A 996 5.50 -8.97 -50.87
C GLY A 996 6.79 -9.37 -51.58
N GLU A 997 6.70 -9.78 -52.85
CA GLU A 997 7.84 -9.62 -53.76
C GLU A 997 8.08 -8.13 -54.05
N VAL A 998 9.35 -7.73 -54.14
CA VAL A 998 9.73 -6.33 -54.37
C VAL A 998 9.23 -5.86 -55.75
N PRO A 999 8.49 -4.74 -55.85
CA PRO A 999 8.07 -4.19 -57.13
C PRO A 999 9.27 -3.85 -58.02
N THR A 1000 9.37 -4.52 -59.18
CA THR A 1000 10.48 -4.36 -60.11
C THR A 1000 10.24 -3.23 -61.11
N THR A 1001 10.82 -2.05 -60.84
CA THR A 1001 10.97 -0.97 -61.83
C THR A 1001 12.43 -0.55 -61.96
N ALA A 1002 12.93 -0.49 -63.19
CA ALA A 1002 14.37 -0.41 -63.48
C ALA A 1002 14.96 1.01 -63.40
N ALA A 1003 16.26 1.07 -63.10
CA ALA A 1003 17.07 2.28 -63.18
C ALA A 1003 17.52 2.61 -64.62
N PRO A 1004 17.97 3.85 -64.86
CA PRO A 1004 19.13 4.08 -65.73
C PRO A 1004 20.36 4.60 -64.98
N THR A 1005 21.33 3.70 -64.80
CA THR A 1005 22.77 3.91 -65.09
C THR A 1005 23.43 5.29 -64.88
N THR A 1006 24.51 5.32 -64.08
CA THR A 1006 25.89 5.47 -64.63
C THR A 1006 26.99 5.09 -63.63
N GLN A 1007 28.07 4.50 -64.17
CA GLN A 1007 29.35 4.11 -63.53
C GLN A 1007 30.37 3.86 -64.68
N PRO A 1008 31.67 3.57 -64.47
CA PRO A 1008 32.53 3.72 -63.28
C PRO A 1008 33.89 4.43 -63.59
N THR A 1009 34.80 4.54 -62.60
CA THR A 1009 36.29 4.40 -62.64
C THR A 1009 36.88 4.92 -61.29
N THR A 1010 37.47 4.14 -60.36
CA THR A 1010 38.72 3.33 -60.32
C THR A 1010 40.06 4.11 -60.29
N ALA A 1011 40.72 4.20 -59.11
CA ALA A 1011 42.20 4.07 -58.94
C ALA A 1011 42.70 4.25 -57.47
N LYS A 1012 43.90 3.69 -57.19
CA LYS A 1012 44.79 3.75 -55.98
C LYS A 1012 46.19 3.27 -56.48
N PRO A 1013 47.41 3.54 -55.91
CA PRO A 1013 47.90 4.31 -54.72
C PRO A 1013 48.70 5.62 -55.11
N THR A 1014 49.90 6.09 -54.65
CA THR A 1014 51.07 5.58 -53.85
C THR A 1014 52.03 6.71 -53.33
N THR A 1015 52.29 6.72 -52.00
CA THR A 1015 53.58 6.89 -51.26
C THR A 1015 54.64 8.02 -51.49
N GLN A 1016 55.05 8.63 -50.34
CA GLN A 1016 56.44 8.97 -49.87
C GLN A 1016 57.33 9.99 -50.65
N PRO A 1017 58.54 10.38 -50.14
CA PRO A 1017 59.22 10.16 -48.83
C PRO A 1017 59.32 11.49 -48.00
N THR A 1018 60.31 11.95 -47.18
CA THR A 1018 61.73 11.65 -46.77
C THR A 1018 61.98 12.03 -45.27
N THR A 1019 63.23 11.92 -44.76
CA THR A 1019 63.62 12.06 -43.32
C THR A 1019 65.01 12.70 -43.07
N ALA A 1020 65.37 12.90 -41.77
CA ALA A 1020 66.72 12.96 -41.14
C ALA A 1020 67.53 14.29 -41.05
N THR A 1021 68.48 14.55 -40.10
CA THR A 1021 68.77 14.19 -38.67
C THR A 1021 69.94 15.08 -38.13
N VAL A 1022 70.25 15.07 -36.80
CA VAL A 1022 71.54 15.38 -36.09
C VAL A 1022 71.63 16.73 -35.31
N ALA A 1023 72.35 16.70 -34.16
CA ALA A 1023 72.58 17.77 -33.16
C ALA A 1023 74.04 18.30 -33.14
N PRO A 1024 74.43 19.21 -32.21
CA PRO A 1024 75.21 18.74 -31.04
C PRO A 1024 75.03 19.56 -29.71
N THR A 1025 75.83 19.24 -28.69
CA THR A 1025 75.82 19.78 -27.30
C THR A 1025 76.95 20.77 -26.97
N GLN A 1026 76.75 21.67 -25.99
CA GLN A 1026 77.79 22.17 -25.05
C GLN A 1026 77.20 22.89 -23.81
N THR A 1027 78.04 23.40 -22.90
CA THR A 1027 77.72 23.56 -21.45
C THR A 1027 78.32 24.81 -20.76
N VAL A 1028 77.85 25.07 -19.51
CA VAL A 1028 78.46 25.88 -18.40
C VAL A 1028 78.16 27.40 -18.28
N ALA A 1029 77.40 27.76 -17.21
CA ALA A 1029 77.54 28.89 -16.24
C ALA A 1029 77.70 30.37 -16.70
N PRO A 1030 77.30 31.42 -15.93
CA PRO A 1030 77.33 31.52 -14.46
C PRO A 1030 76.11 32.16 -13.73
N THR A 1031 76.28 32.34 -12.42
CA THR A 1031 75.33 32.75 -11.36
C THR A 1031 74.91 34.22 -11.35
N VAL A 1032 73.65 34.51 -10.95
CA VAL A 1032 73.24 35.48 -9.91
C VAL A 1032 71.85 35.06 -9.38
N GLN A 1033 71.60 35.16 -8.06
CA GLN A 1033 70.26 35.04 -7.45
C GLN A 1033 69.60 36.41 -7.27
N PRO A 1034 68.26 36.46 -7.26
CA PRO A 1034 67.61 36.98 -6.07
C PRO A 1034 66.45 36.10 -5.55
N THR A 1035 66.15 36.30 -4.26
CA THR A 1035 65.10 35.70 -3.42
C THR A 1035 63.77 35.34 -4.12
N THR A 1036 63.35 34.08 -3.98
CA THR A 1036 61.97 33.62 -4.24
C THR A 1036 60.97 34.27 -3.28
N PRO A 1037 59.74 34.63 -3.71
CA PRO A 1037 58.67 35.01 -2.79
C PRO A 1037 58.25 33.85 -1.87
N ALA A 1038 57.73 34.16 -0.68
CA ALA A 1038 57.04 33.17 0.15
C ALA A 1038 55.74 32.73 -0.54
N GLU A 1039 55.49 31.43 -0.58
CA GLU A 1039 54.29 30.87 -1.20
C GLU A 1039 53.09 31.05 -0.26
N LYS A 1040 51.95 31.49 -0.79
CA LYS A 1040 50.71 31.70 -0.01
C LYS A 1040 49.68 30.61 -0.34
N ILE A 1041 49.05 30.08 0.68
CA ILE A 1041 47.94 29.11 0.60
C ILE A 1041 46.68 29.79 1.14
N TRP A 1042 45.53 29.56 0.50
CA TRP A 1042 44.24 30.09 0.95
C TRP A 1042 43.53 29.04 1.82
N ILE A 1043 43.19 29.41 3.06
CA ILE A 1043 42.56 28.46 4.00
C ILE A 1043 41.10 28.24 3.59
N GLY A 1044 40.71 26.98 3.42
CA GLY A 1044 39.41 26.51 2.89
C GLY A 1044 39.36 26.26 1.38
N ASP A 1045 40.42 26.58 0.64
CA ASP A 1045 40.61 26.29 -0.79
C ASP A 1045 41.43 24.99 -0.88
N VAL A 1046 40.74 23.86 -0.85
CA VAL A 1046 41.29 22.51 -0.60
C VAL A 1046 41.44 21.72 -1.89
N ASP A 1047 40.66 22.02 -2.92
CA ASP A 1047 40.92 21.53 -4.29
C ASP A 1047 41.96 22.37 -5.07
N MET A 1048 42.28 23.57 -4.56
CA MET A 1048 43.27 24.51 -5.09
C MET A 1048 42.86 25.17 -6.43
N ASP A 1049 41.57 25.22 -6.79
CA ASP A 1049 41.09 25.95 -7.99
C ASP A 1049 41.20 27.49 -7.86
N GLY A 1050 41.43 28.00 -6.65
CA GLY A 1050 41.45 29.43 -6.35
C GLY A 1050 40.11 29.98 -5.85
N ARG A 1051 39.30 29.14 -5.19
CA ARG A 1051 37.99 29.45 -4.60
C ARG A 1051 37.77 28.62 -3.34
N ILE A 1052 36.81 29.05 -2.53
CA ILE A 1052 36.29 28.26 -1.40
C ILE A 1052 34.86 27.87 -1.78
N SER A 1053 34.60 26.57 -1.87
CA SER A 1053 33.37 26.02 -2.44
C SER A 1053 32.85 24.80 -1.65
N ILE A 1054 31.67 24.31 -2.03
CA ILE A 1054 31.11 23.07 -1.44
C ILE A 1054 31.92 21.81 -1.84
N ASN A 1055 32.74 21.89 -2.89
CA ASN A 1055 33.63 20.80 -3.29
C ASN A 1055 34.76 20.63 -2.27
N ASP A 1056 35.28 21.73 -1.74
CA ASP A 1056 36.34 21.76 -0.72
C ASP A 1056 35.88 21.11 0.58
N VAL A 1057 34.66 21.44 1.02
CA VAL A 1057 33.97 20.78 2.15
C VAL A 1057 33.79 19.28 1.87
N SER A 1058 33.42 18.91 0.65
CA SER A 1058 33.23 17.50 0.26
C SER A 1058 34.55 16.73 0.28
N LEU A 1059 35.63 17.34 -0.21
CA LEU A 1059 36.98 16.78 -0.17
C LEU A 1059 37.52 16.68 1.25
N LEU A 1060 37.29 17.70 2.09
CA LEU A 1060 37.55 17.66 3.53
C LEU A 1060 36.85 16.45 4.17
N GLN A 1061 35.54 16.30 3.97
CA GLN A 1061 34.78 15.18 4.51
C GLN A 1061 35.23 13.82 3.97
N MET A 1062 35.67 13.74 2.70
CA MET A 1062 36.31 12.54 2.15
C MET A 1062 37.69 12.26 2.78
N PHE A 1063 38.47 13.28 3.13
CA PHE A 1063 39.77 13.12 3.79
C PHE A 1063 39.60 12.65 5.25
N ILE A 1064 38.68 13.29 5.98
CA ILE A 1064 38.34 12.98 7.38
C ILE A 1064 37.75 11.57 7.53
N SER A 1065 37.13 11.04 6.47
CA SER A 1065 36.63 9.65 6.39
C SER A 1065 37.61 8.68 5.70
N GLU A 1066 38.88 9.07 5.54
CA GLU A 1066 39.98 8.29 4.92
C GLU A 1066 39.74 7.84 3.46
N GLN A 1067 38.76 8.42 2.77
CA GLN A 1067 38.42 8.10 1.37
C GLN A 1067 39.30 8.83 0.33
N THR A 1068 40.06 9.84 0.75
CA THR A 1068 41.09 10.49 -0.06
C THR A 1068 42.27 10.94 0.83
N THR A 1069 43.40 11.28 0.23
CA THR A 1069 44.57 11.84 0.92
C THR A 1069 44.93 13.22 0.37
N PHE A 1070 45.36 14.10 1.26
CA PHE A 1070 45.77 15.47 0.93
C PHE A 1070 47.28 15.59 0.82
N THR A 1071 47.74 16.46 -0.08
CA THR A 1071 49.13 16.93 -0.10
C THR A 1071 49.39 17.91 1.04
N ASP A 1072 50.66 18.10 1.44
CA ASP A 1072 51.07 19.05 2.49
C ASP A 1072 50.42 20.45 2.36
N LYS A 1073 50.22 20.91 1.12
CA LYS A 1073 49.56 22.19 0.83
C LYS A 1073 48.06 22.16 1.11
N GLN A 1074 47.40 21.07 0.76
CA GLN A 1074 45.97 20.87 0.99
C GLN A 1074 45.68 20.60 2.46
N LEU A 1075 46.57 19.89 3.19
CA LEU A 1075 46.50 19.80 4.65
C LEU A 1075 46.56 21.21 5.28
N ILE A 1076 47.50 22.05 4.84
CA ILE A 1076 47.64 23.44 5.33
C ILE A 1076 46.46 24.34 4.91
N ALA A 1077 45.72 24.02 3.85
CA ALA A 1077 44.47 24.71 3.49
C ALA A 1077 43.23 24.16 4.22
N ALA A 1078 43.25 22.87 4.56
CA ALA A 1078 42.15 22.15 5.18
C ALA A 1078 42.12 22.32 6.70
N ASP A 1079 43.28 22.52 7.35
CA ASP A 1079 43.41 23.00 8.72
C ASP A 1079 42.88 24.44 8.82
N ALA A 1080 41.62 24.56 9.26
CA ALA A 1080 40.81 25.77 9.18
C ALA A 1080 40.83 26.59 10.48
N ASN A 1081 41.52 26.09 11.52
CA ASN A 1081 41.67 26.72 12.83
C ASN A 1081 43.15 26.88 13.29
N ASP A 1082 44.12 26.27 12.61
CA ASP A 1082 45.57 26.20 12.96
C ASP A 1082 45.86 25.46 14.28
N ASP A 1083 45.08 24.43 14.60
CA ASP A 1083 45.37 23.50 15.71
C ASP A 1083 46.32 22.35 15.31
N GLY A 1084 46.53 22.16 14.01
CA GLY A 1084 47.42 21.14 13.43
C GLY A 1084 46.73 19.81 13.09
N SER A 1085 45.41 19.72 13.29
CA SER A 1085 44.55 18.63 12.83
C SER A 1085 43.89 18.99 11.49
N VAL A 1086 43.17 18.03 10.91
CA VAL A 1086 42.18 18.27 9.84
C VAL A 1086 41.00 17.35 10.12
N ASP A 1087 39.97 17.86 10.80
CA ASP A 1087 38.83 17.08 11.28
C ASP A 1087 37.45 17.67 10.92
N VAL A 1088 36.38 17.06 11.45
CA VAL A 1088 34.99 17.46 11.17
C VAL A 1088 34.69 18.91 11.57
N ILE A 1089 35.43 19.48 12.53
CA ILE A 1089 35.37 20.90 12.89
C ILE A 1089 35.82 21.74 11.70
N ASP A 1090 36.91 21.41 11.02
CA ASP A 1090 37.41 22.16 9.87
C ASP A 1090 36.45 22.09 8.67
N ALA A 1091 35.95 20.89 8.37
CA ALA A 1091 34.88 20.72 7.38
C ALA A 1091 33.67 21.61 7.71
N THR A 1092 33.30 21.71 8.99
CA THR A 1092 32.21 22.57 9.46
C THR A 1092 32.56 24.05 9.35
N LEU A 1093 33.79 24.46 9.66
CA LEU A 1093 34.25 25.85 9.53
C LEU A 1093 34.24 26.33 8.08
N VAL A 1094 34.71 25.51 7.14
CA VAL A 1094 34.63 25.81 5.71
C VAL A 1094 33.16 25.85 5.25
N GLN A 1095 32.32 24.92 5.69
CA GLN A 1095 30.90 24.92 5.37
C GLN A 1095 30.13 26.13 5.96
N MET A 1096 30.54 26.62 7.13
CA MET A 1096 30.02 27.84 7.78
C MET A 1096 30.45 29.11 7.04
N TYR A 1097 31.68 29.16 6.51
CA TYR A 1097 32.15 30.26 5.66
C TYR A 1097 31.33 30.37 4.36
N LEU A 1098 30.99 29.26 3.71
CA LEU A 1098 30.16 29.24 2.49
C LEU A 1098 28.75 29.83 2.69
N VAL A 1099 28.23 29.80 3.91
CA VAL A 1099 26.93 30.41 4.27
C VAL A 1099 27.11 31.77 4.97
N TYR A 1100 28.28 32.40 4.83
CA TYR A 1100 28.65 33.71 5.37
C TYR A 1100 28.58 33.85 6.90
N ASN A 1101 28.68 32.73 7.64
CA ASN A 1101 28.55 32.70 9.09
C ASN A 1101 29.89 32.33 9.77
N ILE A 1102 30.87 33.23 9.70
CA ILE A 1102 32.25 32.96 10.12
C ILE A 1102 32.34 32.85 11.66
N ALA A 1103 32.83 31.71 12.15
CA ALA A 1103 33.02 31.46 13.58
C ALA A 1103 34.26 32.19 14.14
N ASP A 1104 34.22 32.57 15.41
CA ASP A 1104 35.33 33.23 16.08
C ASP A 1104 36.53 32.27 16.23
N GLY A 1105 37.73 32.71 15.84
CA GLY A 1105 38.91 31.86 15.67
C GLY A 1105 39.06 31.15 14.31
N SER A 1106 38.08 31.22 13.41
CA SER A 1106 38.19 30.60 12.08
C SER A 1106 39.16 31.34 11.16
N LEU A 1107 40.01 30.59 10.45
CA LEU A 1107 40.97 31.13 9.48
C LEU A 1107 40.50 31.00 8.02
N VAL A 1108 39.34 30.42 7.77
CA VAL A 1108 38.80 30.24 6.41
C VAL A 1108 38.69 31.58 5.68
N GLY A 1109 39.19 31.62 4.44
CA GLY A 1109 39.30 32.83 3.64
C GLY A 1109 40.56 33.67 3.89
N GLN A 1110 41.47 33.27 4.79
CA GLN A 1110 42.74 33.96 5.06
C GLN A 1110 43.93 33.30 4.34
N TYR A 1111 45.04 34.02 4.17
CA TYR A 1111 46.25 33.50 3.51
C TYR A 1111 47.36 33.14 4.51
N LYS A 1112 47.82 31.88 4.50
CA LYS A 1112 48.94 31.34 5.30
C LYS A 1112 50.19 31.25 4.40
N TYR A 1113 51.36 31.67 4.90
CA TYR A 1113 52.58 31.85 4.10
C TYR A 1113 53.69 30.87 4.51
N ILE A 1114 54.30 30.16 3.56
CA ILE A 1114 55.28 29.09 3.82
C ILE A 1114 56.70 29.49 3.41
N VAL A 1115 57.69 29.10 4.22
CA VAL A 1115 59.14 29.22 3.95
C VAL A 1115 59.79 27.83 4.03
N GLN A 1116 60.56 27.45 3.01
CA GLN A 1116 61.05 26.07 2.78
C GLN A 1116 62.41 25.76 3.49
N PRO A 1117 62.53 24.63 4.22
CA PRO A 1117 63.81 24.09 4.72
C PRO A 1117 64.42 23.01 3.79
N THR A 1118 65.69 22.64 3.99
CA THR A 1118 66.48 21.80 3.06
C THR A 1118 66.76 20.34 3.52
N GLN A 1119 66.88 19.43 2.54
CA GLN A 1119 67.11 17.97 2.67
C GLN A 1119 68.43 17.49 3.32
N PRO A 1120 68.46 16.20 3.71
CA PRO A 1120 69.56 15.27 3.38
C PRO A 1120 69.12 13.97 2.63
N THR A 1121 70.09 13.25 2.05
CA THR A 1121 69.99 12.03 1.21
C THR A 1121 70.33 10.73 2.02
N THR A 1122 70.17 9.45 1.60
CA THR A 1122 70.59 8.74 0.35
C THR A 1122 69.93 7.35 0.10
N GLN A 1123 70.03 6.86 -1.16
CA GLN A 1123 70.07 5.46 -1.71
C GLN A 1123 70.20 4.22 -0.78
N ALA A 1124 69.85 2.97 -1.17
CA ALA A 1124 69.19 2.36 -2.36
C ALA A 1124 68.76 0.88 -2.06
N SER A 1125 68.11 0.15 -2.99
CA SER A 1125 67.63 -1.24 -2.78
C SER A 1125 67.60 -2.12 -4.06
N THR A 1126 67.95 -3.41 -3.94
CA THR A 1126 67.64 -4.51 -4.91
C THR A 1126 67.63 -5.90 -4.25
N ALA A 1127 66.65 -6.75 -4.60
CA ALA A 1127 66.60 -8.23 -4.52
C ALA A 1127 66.49 -8.97 -3.14
N ALA A 1128 65.26 -9.37 -2.77
CA ALA A 1128 64.72 -10.75 -2.63
C ALA A 1128 65.60 -11.97 -2.17
N PRO A 1129 65.01 -13.10 -1.69
CA PRO A 1129 63.79 -13.28 -0.86
C PRO A 1129 63.88 -14.41 0.23
N THR A 1130 62.97 -14.41 1.23
CA THR A 1130 62.60 -15.55 2.14
C THR A 1130 63.71 -16.15 3.06
N THR A 1131 63.49 -16.83 4.21
CA THR A 1131 62.30 -17.36 4.94
C THR A 1131 62.33 -17.04 6.47
N GLN A 1132 61.23 -17.37 7.18
CA GLN A 1132 61.05 -17.55 8.64
C GLN A 1132 62.10 -18.45 9.37
N PRO A 1133 62.09 -18.64 10.74
CA PRO A 1133 61.16 -18.13 11.79
C PRO A 1133 61.75 -17.71 13.19
N THR A 1134 60.85 -17.28 14.09
CA THR A 1134 60.78 -17.50 15.57
C THR A 1134 61.58 -16.70 16.65
N THR A 1135 60.81 -16.39 17.71
CA THR A 1135 61.13 -16.25 19.17
C THR A 1135 61.77 -14.99 19.78
N ALA A 1136 61.13 -14.57 20.87
CA ALA A 1136 61.37 -13.47 21.81
C ALA A 1136 62.63 -13.66 22.71
N GLU A 1137 63.02 -12.80 23.67
CA GLU A 1137 62.43 -11.58 24.31
C GLU A 1137 63.58 -10.71 24.89
N PRO A 1138 63.38 -9.44 25.35
CA PRO A 1138 63.03 -9.23 26.77
C PRO A 1138 62.20 -7.96 27.14
N THR A 1139 61.67 -8.01 28.37
CA THR A 1139 61.02 -6.99 29.23
C THR A 1139 62.04 -6.02 29.92
N THR A 1140 61.75 -4.93 30.65
CA THR A 1140 60.62 -3.97 30.93
C THR A 1140 61.29 -2.67 31.50
N GLU A 1141 60.78 -1.63 32.19
CA GLU A 1141 59.53 -1.10 32.85
C GLU A 1141 59.84 0.40 33.26
N PRO A 1142 58.99 1.19 33.98
CA PRO A 1142 57.53 1.23 34.15
C PRO A 1142 56.87 2.61 33.84
N THR A 1143 55.55 2.60 33.61
CA THR A 1143 54.54 3.69 33.59
C THR A 1143 53.53 3.68 34.75
N THR A 1144 53.43 4.62 35.71
CA THR A 1144 52.46 4.47 36.83
C THR A 1144 51.07 5.04 36.56
N THR A 1145 50.08 4.17 36.36
CA THR A 1145 48.63 4.50 36.30
C THR A 1145 48.05 4.81 37.70
N PRO A 1146 47.09 5.74 37.84
CA PRO A 1146 46.38 5.94 39.12
C PRO A 1146 45.39 4.80 39.40
N SER A 1147 45.61 4.01 40.45
CA SER A 1147 44.73 2.91 40.84
C SER A 1147 43.56 3.36 41.73
N GLY A 1148 42.46 3.76 41.11
CA GLY A 1148 41.15 3.91 41.77
C GLY A 1148 40.17 2.81 41.38
N THR A 1149 39.04 2.74 42.07
CA THR A 1149 37.89 1.88 41.72
C THR A 1149 36.57 2.58 42.03
N TYR A 1150 35.51 2.16 41.33
CA TYR A 1150 34.13 2.55 41.58
C TYR A 1150 33.29 1.31 41.89
N THR A 1151 32.20 1.44 42.65
CA THR A 1151 31.22 0.37 42.82
C THR A 1151 29.96 0.71 42.02
N VAL A 1152 29.62 -0.14 41.06
CA VAL A 1152 28.37 -0.09 40.31
C VAL A 1152 27.32 -0.98 40.97
N THR A 1153 26.07 -0.54 40.94
CA THR A 1153 24.93 -1.18 41.60
C THR A 1153 23.81 -1.38 40.59
N PHE A 1154 23.19 -2.55 40.58
CA PHE A 1154 22.07 -2.89 39.71
C PHE A 1154 20.89 -3.41 40.54
N THR A 1155 19.74 -2.76 40.42
CA THR A 1155 18.47 -3.18 41.03
C THR A 1155 17.63 -3.92 40.00
N ASN A 1156 17.36 -5.19 40.24
CA ASN A 1156 16.63 -6.06 39.32
C ASN A 1156 15.10 -5.83 39.40
N SER A 1157 14.65 -4.65 38.96
CA SER A 1157 13.24 -4.24 38.99
C SER A 1157 12.34 -5.04 38.02
N LEU A 1158 12.94 -5.68 37.01
CA LEU A 1158 12.27 -6.50 36.00
C LEU A 1158 12.26 -8.01 36.33
N ASN A 1159 12.75 -8.40 37.52
CA ASN A 1159 12.80 -9.79 37.99
C ASN A 1159 13.50 -10.77 37.01
N TRP A 1160 14.61 -10.35 36.39
CA TRP A 1160 15.48 -11.22 35.60
C TRP A 1160 15.94 -12.42 36.44
N ASP A 1161 15.91 -13.61 35.85
CA ASP A 1161 16.28 -14.87 36.49
C ASP A 1161 17.78 -15.19 36.33
N GLY A 1162 18.27 -16.20 37.06
CA GLY A 1162 19.64 -16.69 36.93
C GLY A 1162 20.69 -15.86 37.70
N THR A 1163 21.84 -15.61 37.07
CA THR A 1163 22.97 -14.86 37.64
C THR A 1163 23.16 -13.56 36.88
N ILE A 1164 23.26 -12.44 37.60
CA ILE A 1164 23.57 -11.14 37.00
C ILE A 1164 25.10 -10.98 36.83
N TYR A 1165 25.50 -10.43 35.69
CA TYR A 1165 26.86 -10.08 35.30
C TYR A 1165 26.91 -8.60 34.90
N CYS A 1166 28.08 -7.99 35.09
CA CYS A 1166 28.41 -6.64 34.63
C CYS A 1166 29.59 -6.73 33.66
N TYR A 1167 29.36 -6.36 32.40
CA TYR A 1167 30.39 -6.12 31.41
C TYR A 1167 30.81 -4.66 31.50
N TYR A 1168 32.11 -4.37 31.44
CA TYR A 1168 32.61 -3.01 31.67
C TYR A 1168 33.89 -2.70 30.85
N TRP A 1169 34.01 -1.45 30.42
CA TRP A 1169 35.10 -1.01 29.55
C TRP A 1169 35.40 0.49 29.68
N THR A 1170 36.38 0.93 28.88
CA THR A 1170 36.85 2.29 28.74
C THR A 1170 36.75 2.68 27.25
N SER A 1171 36.36 3.91 26.92
CA SER A 1171 36.08 4.32 25.53
C SER A 1171 37.26 4.03 24.59
N GLY A 1172 36.97 3.36 23.48
CA GLY A 1172 37.98 2.97 22.48
C GLY A 1172 38.71 1.64 22.75
N SER A 1173 38.41 0.92 23.84
CA SER A 1173 38.91 -0.45 24.05
C SER A 1173 37.83 -1.53 23.87
N GLN A 1174 38.25 -2.74 23.49
CA GLN A 1174 37.45 -3.94 23.81
C GLN A 1174 37.43 -4.13 25.32
N GLY A 1175 36.30 -4.57 25.87
CA GLY A 1175 36.06 -4.47 27.31
C GLY A 1175 37.07 -5.19 28.19
N GLU A 1176 37.34 -4.58 29.35
CA GLU A 1176 38.37 -5.00 30.32
C GLU A 1176 38.07 -6.40 30.90
N VAL A 1177 36.83 -6.87 30.74
CA VAL A 1177 36.36 -8.22 31.04
C VAL A 1177 35.75 -8.87 29.80
N ALA A 1178 35.83 -10.20 29.66
CA ALA A 1178 35.20 -10.92 28.56
C ALA A 1178 33.68 -11.08 28.75
N TRP A 1179 32.91 -11.11 27.66
CA TRP A 1179 31.44 -11.26 27.68
C TRP A 1179 31.04 -12.64 28.27
N PRO A 1180 29.99 -12.75 29.13
CA PRO A 1180 28.98 -11.75 29.51
C PRO A 1180 29.39 -10.77 30.63
N GLY A 1181 30.68 -10.67 30.95
CA GLY A 1181 31.20 -9.80 32.00
C GLY A 1181 31.45 -10.53 33.31
N THR A 1182 31.76 -9.77 34.36
CA THR A 1182 32.04 -10.31 35.69
C THR A 1182 30.75 -10.45 36.50
N LYS A 1183 30.56 -11.61 37.15
CA LYS A 1183 29.41 -11.89 38.01
C LYS A 1183 29.27 -10.83 39.10
N MET A 1184 28.09 -10.24 39.22
CA MET A 1184 27.77 -9.31 40.31
C MET A 1184 27.41 -10.06 41.60
N ASN A 1185 27.71 -9.44 42.73
CA ASN A 1185 27.39 -9.97 44.06
C ASN A 1185 26.03 -9.45 44.49
N PHE A 1186 25.10 -10.36 44.82
CA PHE A 1186 23.86 -10.01 45.49
C PHE A 1186 24.15 -9.36 46.85
N VAL A 1187 23.43 -8.29 47.17
CA VAL A 1187 23.57 -7.55 48.43
C VAL A 1187 22.37 -7.83 49.33
N GLU A 1188 21.18 -7.44 48.87
CA GLU A 1188 19.92 -7.55 49.62
C GLU A 1188 18.72 -7.48 48.67
N ASN A 1189 17.52 -7.76 49.19
CA ASN A 1189 16.29 -7.31 48.56
C ASN A 1189 15.92 -5.96 49.17
N ASN A 1190 15.64 -4.96 48.32
CA ASN A 1190 15.31 -3.60 48.76
C ASN A 1190 13.90 -3.50 49.38
N ASP A 1191 13.51 -2.32 49.87
CA ASP A 1191 12.21 -2.07 50.51
C ASP A 1191 10.99 -2.35 49.60
N TYR A 1192 11.19 -2.47 48.28
CA TYR A 1192 10.16 -2.85 47.30
C TYR A 1192 10.21 -4.35 46.93
N GLY A 1193 11.04 -5.14 47.60
CA GLY A 1193 11.23 -6.58 47.38
C GLY A 1193 12.12 -6.95 46.20
N GLN A 1194 12.79 -6.00 45.55
CA GLN A 1194 13.61 -6.21 44.36
C GLN A 1194 15.05 -6.57 44.73
N ALA A 1195 15.64 -7.55 44.05
CA ALA A 1195 17.01 -7.99 44.30
C ALA A 1195 18.05 -6.97 43.81
N VAL A 1196 18.99 -6.58 44.69
CA VAL A 1196 20.06 -5.62 44.41
C VAL A 1196 21.41 -6.32 44.33
N TYR A 1197 22.21 -5.97 43.33
CA TYR A 1197 23.51 -6.55 43.02
C TYR A 1197 24.59 -5.45 42.91
N THR A 1198 25.85 -5.77 43.24
CA THR A 1198 26.98 -4.85 43.12
C THR A 1198 28.22 -5.50 42.51
N LEU A 1199 29.05 -4.67 41.85
CA LEU A 1199 30.40 -5.02 41.45
C LEU A 1199 31.33 -3.80 41.62
N THR A 1200 32.58 -4.04 42.02
CA THR A 1200 33.63 -3.02 42.00
C THR A 1200 34.41 -3.12 40.69
N VAL A 1201 34.50 -2.02 39.95
CA VAL A 1201 35.21 -1.87 38.66
C VAL A 1201 36.37 -0.88 38.79
N PRO A 1202 37.39 -0.94 37.91
CA PRO A 1202 38.49 0.05 37.89
C PRO A 1202 37.99 1.48 37.63
N SER A 1203 38.71 2.50 38.10
CA SER A 1203 38.37 3.90 37.81
C SER A 1203 38.79 4.39 36.41
N SER A 1204 39.33 3.51 35.56
CA SER A 1204 39.43 3.74 34.11
C SER A 1204 38.07 3.60 33.44
N CYS A 1205 37.22 2.69 33.95
CA CYS A 1205 35.96 2.33 33.34
C CYS A 1205 35.00 3.53 33.24
N ASP A 1206 34.70 3.90 32.00
CA ASP A 1206 33.71 4.93 31.66
C ASP A 1206 32.37 4.34 31.19
N SER A 1207 32.26 3.03 30.95
CA SER A 1207 31.07 2.41 30.33
C SER A 1207 30.76 1.01 30.87
N VAL A 1208 29.49 0.71 31.16
CA VAL A 1208 29.02 -0.58 31.70
C VAL A 1208 27.71 -1.10 31.07
N ILE A 1209 27.53 -2.42 31.04
CA ILE A 1209 26.28 -3.12 30.70
C ILE A 1209 26.00 -4.19 31.77
N PHE A 1210 24.73 -4.32 32.19
CA PHE A 1210 24.27 -5.43 33.04
C PHE A 1210 23.51 -6.47 32.22
N THR A 1211 23.73 -7.76 32.48
CA THR A 1211 23.04 -8.86 31.80
C THR A 1211 22.86 -10.07 32.73
N ASN A 1212 21.83 -10.89 32.49
CA ASN A 1212 21.72 -12.23 33.09
C ASN A 1212 22.07 -13.38 32.12
N GLY A 1213 22.48 -13.07 30.89
CA GLY A 1213 22.73 -14.03 29.81
C GLY A 1213 21.55 -14.29 28.87
N SER A 1214 20.33 -13.86 29.21
CA SER A 1214 19.12 -13.93 28.35
C SER A 1214 18.46 -12.57 28.11
N SER A 1215 18.84 -11.54 28.89
CA SER A 1215 18.45 -10.14 28.78
C SER A 1215 19.64 -9.25 29.15
N GLN A 1216 19.70 -8.03 28.62
CA GLN A 1216 20.75 -7.05 28.93
C GLN A 1216 20.22 -5.62 28.92
N THR A 1217 20.97 -4.70 29.54
CA THR A 1217 20.78 -3.25 29.41
C THR A 1217 21.47 -2.71 28.15
N VAL A 1218 21.19 -1.44 27.86
CA VAL A 1218 22.02 -0.60 26.98
C VAL A 1218 23.33 -0.23 27.67
N ASP A 1219 24.25 0.33 26.88
CA ASP A 1219 25.55 0.88 27.30
C ASP A 1219 25.34 2.11 28.21
N ILE A 1220 25.73 2.02 29.48
CA ILE A 1220 25.57 3.08 30.48
C ILE A 1220 26.93 3.72 30.76
N ASN A 1221 27.10 5.00 30.44
CA ASN A 1221 28.34 5.73 30.73
C ASN A 1221 28.41 6.14 32.21
N THR A 1222 29.48 5.76 32.92
CA THR A 1222 29.67 5.96 34.37
C THR A 1222 29.93 7.41 34.77
N GLY A 1223 30.25 8.29 33.80
CA GLY A 1223 30.45 9.73 33.97
C GLY A 1223 29.26 10.59 33.56
N SER A 1224 28.15 10.00 33.10
CA SER A 1224 26.97 10.75 32.64
C SER A 1224 26.29 11.55 33.75
N LYS A 1225 25.53 12.58 33.36
CA LYS A 1225 24.65 13.38 34.21
C LYS A 1225 23.16 13.23 33.85
N ASP A 1226 22.83 12.44 32.83
CA ASP A 1226 21.44 12.15 32.47
C ASP A 1226 20.78 11.24 33.51
N THR A 1227 19.57 11.60 33.93
CA THR A 1227 19.02 11.20 35.23
C THR A 1227 18.29 9.85 35.27
N ASP A 1228 18.31 9.08 34.17
CA ASP A 1228 17.56 7.82 34.07
C ASP A 1228 18.35 6.57 34.52
N TYR A 1229 19.66 6.69 34.78
CA TYR A 1229 20.52 5.57 35.23
C TYR A 1229 21.48 5.97 36.36
N TYR A 1230 21.12 5.67 37.61
CA TYR A 1230 21.89 6.08 38.80
C TYR A 1230 23.16 5.24 39.07
N ALA A 1231 24.34 5.81 38.82
CA ALA A 1231 25.63 5.26 39.28
C ALA A 1231 26.17 6.01 40.52
N LYS A 1232 26.28 5.34 41.67
CA LYS A 1232 26.70 5.97 42.95
C LYS A 1232 28.23 6.09 43.09
N THR A 1233 28.86 6.98 42.33
CA THR A 1233 30.29 7.29 42.48
C THR A 1233 30.54 8.08 43.78
N THR A 1234 31.27 7.48 44.73
CA THR A 1234 31.58 8.11 46.03
C THR A 1234 33.03 8.58 46.06
N LYS A 1235 33.30 9.86 45.75
CA LYS A 1235 34.66 10.44 45.83
C LYS A 1235 34.84 11.25 47.11
N THR A 1236 35.75 10.81 47.98
CA THR A 1236 36.17 11.57 49.17
C THR A 1236 37.05 12.75 48.77
N GLY A 1237 36.94 13.88 49.49
CA GLY A 1237 37.62 15.13 49.16
C GLY A 1237 36.73 16.35 49.41
N THR A 1238 36.33 17.04 48.35
CA THR A 1238 35.67 18.36 48.42
C THR A 1238 34.58 18.54 47.36
N GLY A 1239 33.34 18.12 47.69
CA GLY A 1239 32.09 18.41 46.95
C GLY A 1239 31.82 17.48 45.75
N TYR A 1240 30.59 17.03 45.47
CA TYR A 1240 29.29 17.23 46.14
C TYR A 1240 28.58 15.87 46.40
N ASN A 1241 27.55 15.87 47.24
CA ASN A 1241 26.70 14.71 47.54
C ASN A 1241 25.21 15.05 47.35
N VAL A 1242 24.53 14.33 46.45
CA VAL A 1242 23.07 14.09 46.34
C VAL A 1242 22.95 12.74 45.62
N GLY A 1243 22.02 11.82 45.86
CA GLY A 1243 20.70 11.93 46.50
C GLY A 1243 19.65 12.09 45.39
N THR A 1244 18.72 11.16 45.13
CA THR A 1244 18.25 10.02 45.96
C THR A 1244 17.86 8.82 45.07
N TRP A 1245 17.22 7.80 45.65
CA TRP A 1245 16.56 6.66 44.99
C TRP A 1245 15.76 7.03 43.74
#